data_AF-A0A8S1Q6W4-F1
#
_entry.id   AF-A0A8S1Q6W4-F1
#
_cell.length_a   1.000
_cell.length_b   1.000
_cell.length_c   1.000
_cell.angle_alpha   90.00
_cell.angle_beta   90.00
_cell.angle_gamma   90.00
#
_symmetry.space_group_name_H-M   'P 1'
#
loop_
_entity.id
_entity.type
_entity.pdbx_description
1 polymer ?
#
loop_
_entity_poly.entity_id
_entity_poly.type
_entity_poly.pdbx_seq_one_letter_code
_entity_poly.pdbx_strand_id
1 'polypeptide(L)'
;MNFGFRFKQTKVIKFPKSNNQTLVSIEEGRKKLLNFQQQDCLKGNLDACSQMEKQLLEYLIHLDEILKQPIQEEITFFWNDSYEPNKFTQSNQWHYEYACQLYNLGIIYYHQSQNAQHIKDSLTKCRNQLWCYQKLQEVLPFINSKIAQQHSDLSIVHICMLNTYAQAFGYKKLYDHFKTQKGNQEQLDSLTFLQEANKLYDAAIRYLIQSKQCNKKQIPPLIYNQLLEKLTNDSTVSEVILYIELGRLMQETAKEFPKEQRMGKAIAYINKAEQAIVAIFKKFKQKNEFLVTQQSQIAILKKEYIYLNDKINKNPIAKEYELLPLTLKQDMIKAKAPELFDQNNEQKQKQADEKKLVVQKLIDDINQKKMQANQKLVEFQNKYTTIFNQYNLQFMLDAFQNAEQLKLTPSIQIKVDFIKERGGWKGYQQQINKIHQLQQEQGRQLIKIKTLIDQQSQIEGNVEQQEQGKKQLSQQQVEVFKRVLDDVQKRLLEASYINKNNEDQVSNVRDQLLFVEQNNNQMISSKIQTSLQESQKFYKKNIQNLRNLSLSIEIINNKLELIKQQLASLEKYIDDLRLDKSINTGLDQFIQQQVMKVITQKINDYDAIFQSINLIQLEESSKQLTEQKLFMAIANQDEAEFENSLNQITEAFQNLDYGLQFYESISLQIAQIATALQDLINSINQ
;
A
#
# COMPACT_ATOMS: atom_id res chain seq x y z
N MET A 1 -22.25 36.72 -7.37
CA MET A 1 -21.40 36.06 -8.40
C MET A 1 -21.40 34.57 -8.11
N ASN A 2 -21.97 33.73 -8.99
CA ASN A 2 -21.91 32.28 -8.82
C ASN A 2 -20.51 31.80 -9.24
N PHE A 3 -19.61 31.68 -8.27
CA PHE A 3 -18.34 31.00 -8.47
C PHE A 3 -18.60 29.50 -8.66
N GLY A 4 -18.07 28.90 -9.73
CA GLY A 4 -18.18 27.48 -10.04
C GLY A 4 -16.81 26.87 -10.36
N PHE A 5 -16.73 25.54 -10.33
CA PHE A 5 -15.53 24.83 -10.80
C PHE A 5 -15.28 25.13 -12.27
N ARG A 6 -14.01 25.16 -12.67
CA ARG A 6 -13.59 25.64 -14.00
C ARG A 6 -13.04 24.49 -14.83
N PHE A 7 -13.21 24.61 -16.14
CA PHE A 7 -12.58 23.73 -17.10
C PHE A 7 -11.07 23.98 -17.19
N LYS A 8 -10.33 22.90 -17.44
CA LYS A 8 -8.98 22.98 -17.99
C LYS A 8 -9.02 23.44 -19.44
N GLN A 9 -8.03 24.22 -19.82
CA GLN A 9 -7.78 24.66 -21.18
C GLN A 9 -6.52 24.01 -21.73
N THR A 10 -6.52 23.82 -23.05
CA THR A 10 -5.43 23.18 -23.78
C THR A 10 -5.04 24.02 -24.99
N LYS A 11 -3.81 23.84 -25.46
CA LYS A 11 -3.33 24.48 -26.69
C LYS A 11 -3.61 23.62 -27.90
N VAL A 12 -3.69 24.26 -29.07
CA VAL A 12 -3.64 23.57 -30.36
C VAL A 12 -2.30 22.84 -30.46
N ILE A 13 -2.34 21.56 -30.84
CA ILE A 13 -1.17 20.72 -31.03
C ILE A 13 -1.16 20.18 -32.47
N LYS A 14 0.04 19.97 -33.02
CA LYS A 14 0.21 19.33 -34.32
C LYS A 14 0.45 17.84 -34.11
N PHE A 15 -0.39 17.01 -34.70
CA PHE A 15 -0.17 15.56 -34.74
C PHE A 15 0.78 15.22 -35.89
N PRO A 16 1.62 14.18 -35.73
CA PRO A 16 2.40 13.66 -36.84
C PRO A 16 1.45 13.08 -37.90
N LYS A 17 1.84 13.17 -39.18
CA LYS A 17 1.11 12.51 -40.26
C LYS A 17 1.16 11.00 -40.03
N SER A 18 0.02 10.37 -39.81
CA SER A 18 -0.09 8.93 -39.56
C SER A 18 -1.25 8.35 -40.35
N ASN A 19 -1.08 7.11 -40.81
CA ASN A 19 -2.15 6.31 -41.42
C ASN A 19 -2.95 5.53 -40.37
N ASN A 20 -2.58 5.65 -39.08
CA ASN A 20 -3.32 5.02 -38.00
C ASN A 20 -4.67 5.71 -37.82
N GLN A 21 -5.76 5.00 -38.13
CA GLN A 21 -7.13 5.53 -38.08
C GLN A 21 -7.54 6.01 -36.69
N THR A 22 -7.09 5.34 -35.61
CA THR A 22 -7.33 5.77 -34.24
C THR A 22 -6.66 7.12 -33.98
N LEU A 23 -5.40 7.28 -34.41
CA LEU A 23 -4.67 8.55 -34.23
C LEU A 23 -5.31 9.72 -35.01
N VAL A 24 -5.78 9.46 -36.23
CA VAL A 24 -6.55 10.44 -37.03
C VAL A 24 -7.85 10.81 -36.32
N SER A 25 -8.58 9.83 -35.77
CA SER A 25 -9.83 10.05 -35.03
C SER A 25 -9.59 10.87 -33.76
N ILE A 26 -8.48 10.66 -33.06
CA ILE A 26 -8.05 11.48 -31.93
C ILE A 26 -7.72 12.91 -32.36
N GLU A 27 -6.99 13.10 -33.46
CA GLU A 27 -6.67 14.43 -33.97
C GLU A 27 -7.96 15.21 -34.29
N GLU A 28 -8.90 14.57 -34.99
CA GLU A 28 -10.20 15.16 -35.32
C GLU A 28 -11.05 15.45 -34.08
N GLY A 29 -11.13 14.49 -33.16
CA GLY A 29 -11.85 14.63 -31.89
C GLY A 29 -11.30 15.80 -31.07
N ARG A 30 -9.98 15.92 -30.96
CA ARG A 30 -9.34 17.04 -30.28
C ARG A 30 -9.63 18.38 -30.95
N LYS A 31 -9.59 18.45 -32.28
CA LYS A 31 -9.93 19.68 -33.04
C LYS A 31 -11.37 20.12 -32.77
N LYS A 32 -12.33 19.19 -32.73
CA LYS A 32 -13.72 19.47 -32.39
C LYS A 32 -13.85 20.05 -30.97
N LEU A 33 -13.18 19.44 -29.99
CA LEU A 33 -13.18 19.91 -28.59
C LEU A 33 -12.55 21.30 -28.40
N LEU A 34 -11.48 21.62 -29.16
CA LEU A 34 -10.81 22.92 -29.12
C LEU A 34 -11.68 24.08 -29.66
N ASN A 35 -12.60 23.77 -30.58
CA ASN A 35 -13.49 24.76 -31.19
C ASN A 35 -14.77 25.01 -30.39
N PHE A 36 -14.95 24.34 -29.25
CA PHE A 36 -16.19 24.40 -28.49
C PHE A 36 -16.26 25.58 -27.51
N GLN A 37 -17.43 26.20 -27.37
CA GLN A 37 -17.66 27.35 -26.49
C GLN A 37 -17.89 26.92 -25.03
N GLN A 38 -16.81 26.53 -24.33
CA GLN A 38 -16.86 26.16 -22.90
C GLN A 38 -17.57 27.19 -22.00
N GLN A 39 -17.60 28.46 -22.42
CA GLN A 39 -18.28 29.55 -21.74
C GLN A 39 -19.80 29.37 -21.65
N ASP A 40 -20.42 28.70 -22.62
CA ASP A 40 -21.87 28.48 -22.58
C ASP A 40 -22.26 27.40 -21.58
N CYS A 41 -21.41 26.39 -21.39
CA CYS A 41 -21.54 25.42 -20.29
C CYS A 41 -21.43 26.11 -18.92
N LEU A 42 -20.47 27.05 -18.76
CA LEU A 42 -20.32 27.83 -17.53
C LEU A 42 -21.55 28.71 -17.22
N LYS A 43 -22.28 29.15 -18.26
CA LYS A 43 -23.55 29.87 -18.14
C LYS A 43 -24.76 28.96 -17.87
N GLY A 44 -24.57 27.64 -17.81
CA GLY A 44 -25.63 26.67 -17.54
C GLY A 44 -26.44 26.24 -18.76
N ASN A 45 -25.94 26.46 -19.99
CA ASN A 45 -26.60 25.96 -21.20
C ASN A 45 -26.48 24.42 -21.28
N LEU A 46 -27.59 23.72 -21.05
CA LEU A 46 -27.66 22.26 -21.05
C LEU A 46 -27.40 21.63 -22.42
N ASP A 47 -27.83 22.28 -23.50
CA ASP A 47 -27.64 21.76 -24.87
C ASP A 47 -26.16 21.80 -25.23
N ALA A 48 -25.49 22.91 -24.93
CA ALA A 48 -24.05 23.05 -25.10
C ALA A 48 -23.29 22.00 -24.27
N CYS A 49 -23.69 21.78 -23.00
CA CYS A 49 -23.07 20.75 -22.16
C CYS A 49 -23.26 19.34 -22.74
N SER A 50 -24.44 19.02 -23.28
CA SER A 50 -24.76 17.69 -23.80
C SER A 50 -24.04 17.40 -25.12
N GLN A 51 -23.87 18.41 -25.97
CA GLN A 51 -23.04 18.30 -27.17
C GLN A 51 -21.56 18.07 -26.82
N MET A 52 -21.04 18.82 -25.84
CA MET A 52 -19.67 18.65 -25.37
C MET A 52 -19.45 17.30 -24.70
N GLU A 53 -20.41 16.83 -23.89
CA GLU A 53 -20.40 15.49 -23.30
C GLU A 53 -20.25 14.42 -24.38
N LYS A 54 -21.09 14.45 -25.42
CA LYS A 54 -21.05 13.47 -26.51
C LYS A 54 -19.68 13.42 -27.18
N GLN A 55 -19.15 14.57 -27.59
CA GLN A 55 -17.84 14.65 -28.25
C GLN A 55 -16.70 14.19 -27.33
N LEU A 56 -16.78 14.51 -26.05
CA LEU A 56 -15.76 14.15 -25.08
C LEU A 56 -15.79 12.66 -24.76
N LEU A 57 -16.98 12.04 -24.68
CA LEU A 57 -17.13 10.59 -24.51
C LEU A 57 -16.60 9.84 -25.73
N GLU A 58 -16.94 10.26 -26.95
CA GLU A 58 -16.39 9.70 -28.20
C GLU A 58 -14.86 9.81 -28.22
N TYR A 59 -14.31 10.97 -27.83
CA TYR A 59 -12.87 11.17 -27.73
C TYR A 59 -12.20 10.28 -26.69
N LEU A 60 -12.82 10.12 -25.51
CA LEU A 60 -12.31 9.26 -24.44
C LEU A 60 -12.31 7.78 -24.84
N ILE A 61 -13.24 7.31 -25.67
CA ILE A 61 -13.23 5.94 -26.21
C ILE A 61 -11.96 5.70 -27.04
N HIS A 62 -11.61 6.63 -27.92
CA HIS A 62 -10.39 6.52 -28.72
C HIS A 62 -9.11 6.63 -27.88
N LEU A 63 -9.13 7.46 -26.83
CA LEU A 63 -8.02 7.50 -25.88
C LEU A 63 -7.90 6.18 -25.10
N ASP A 64 -9.00 5.56 -24.67
CA ASP A 64 -9.02 4.23 -24.05
C ASP A 64 -8.41 3.16 -24.96
N GLU A 65 -8.66 3.23 -26.28
CA GLU A 65 -8.04 2.36 -27.28
C GLU A 65 -6.52 2.55 -27.36
N ILE A 66 -6.05 3.80 -27.35
CA ILE A 66 -4.61 4.10 -27.34
C ILE A 66 -3.93 3.65 -26.06
N LEU A 67 -4.60 3.76 -24.90
CA LEU A 67 -4.02 3.29 -23.64
C LEU A 67 -3.79 1.77 -23.71
N LYS A 68 -4.74 1.01 -24.27
CA LYS A 68 -4.61 -0.44 -24.48
C LYS A 68 -3.55 -0.81 -25.53
N GLN A 69 -3.45 -0.03 -26.61
CA GLN A 69 -2.52 -0.23 -27.71
C GLN A 69 -1.68 1.03 -27.94
N PRO A 70 -0.60 1.20 -27.15
CA PRO A 70 0.23 2.39 -27.18
C PRO A 70 0.89 2.55 -28.55
N ILE A 71 0.67 3.71 -29.18
CA ILE A 71 1.26 4.07 -30.46
C ILE A 71 2.66 4.67 -30.22
N GLN A 72 3.61 4.44 -31.13
CA GLN A 72 5.02 4.84 -30.97
C GLN A 72 5.25 6.35 -31.15
N GLU A 73 4.34 7.04 -31.83
CA GLU A 73 4.44 8.47 -32.11
C GLU A 73 4.38 9.31 -30.82
N GLU A 74 5.42 10.12 -30.59
CA GLU A 74 5.45 11.07 -29.48
C GLU A 74 4.61 12.31 -29.77
N ILE A 75 3.58 12.55 -28.96
CA ILE A 75 2.72 13.72 -29.04
C ILE A 75 2.78 14.48 -27.72
N THR A 76 3.08 15.79 -27.80
CA THR A 76 3.16 16.65 -26.60
C THR A 76 1.83 17.37 -26.37
N PHE A 77 1.22 17.09 -25.23
CA PHE A 77 -0.02 17.71 -24.75
C PHE A 77 0.29 18.88 -23.82
N PHE A 78 -0.48 19.97 -23.93
CA PHE A 78 -0.33 21.17 -23.12
C PHE A 78 -1.63 21.46 -22.40
N TRP A 79 -1.63 21.40 -21.07
CA TRP A 79 -2.80 21.69 -20.26
C TRP A 79 -2.48 22.68 -19.16
N ASN A 80 -3.43 23.56 -18.86
CA ASN A 80 -3.32 24.42 -17.70
C ASN A 80 -3.80 23.72 -16.41
N ASP A 81 -3.54 24.38 -15.30
CA ASP A 81 -4.32 24.18 -14.07
C ASP A 81 -5.62 25.00 -14.21
N SER A 82 -6.76 24.41 -13.84
CA SER A 82 -8.09 25.04 -13.96
C SER A 82 -8.19 26.36 -13.20
N TYR A 83 -7.34 26.57 -12.19
CA TYR A 83 -7.29 27.79 -11.38
C TYR A 83 -6.22 28.78 -11.83
N GLU A 84 -5.34 28.41 -12.77
CA GLU A 84 -4.31 29.28 -13.37
C GLU A 84 -4.32 29.18 -14.90
N PRO A 85 -5.31 29.81 -15.57
CA PRO A 85 -5.58 29.53 -16.97
C PRO A 85 -4.44 29.89 -17.95
N ASN A 86 -3.54 30.78 -17.52
CA ASN A 86 -2.45 31.31 -18.34
C ASN A 86 -1.15 30.48 -18.25
N LYS A 87 -1.08 29.46 -17.38
CA LYS A 87 0.13 28.64 -17.18
C LYS A 87 -0.11 27.22 -17.65
N PHE A 88 0.66 26.78 -18.64
CA PHE A 88 0.52 25.45 -19.26
C PHE A 88 1.68 24.54 -18.87
N THR A 89 1.33 23.32 -18.46
CA THR A 89 2.24 22.21 -18.25
C THR A 89 2.22 21.32 -19.48
N GLN A 90 3.40 20.88 -19.92
CA GLN A 90 3.57 19.99 -21.06
C GLN A 90 3.87 18.55 -20.63
N SER A 91 3.34 17.58 -21.37
CA SER A 91 3.62 16.15 -21.17
C SER A 91 3.41 15.39 -22.47
N ASN A 92 4.23 14.38 -22.73
CA ASN A 92 4.03 13.44 -23.84
C ASN A 92 3.23 12.18 -23.45
N GLN A 93 2.64 12.16 -22.25
CA GLN A 93 1.94 10.98 -21.74
C GLN A 93 0.46 10.98 -22.12
N TRP A 94 -0.01 9.92 -22.76
CA TRP A 94 -1.43 9.70 -23.07
C TRP A 94 -2.32 9.67 -21.82
N HIS A 95 -1.82 9.07 -20.73
CA HIS A 95 -2.51 9.09 -19.42
C HIS A 95 -2.75 10.52 -18.90
N TYR A 96 -1.85 11.46 -19.20
CA TYR A 96 -2.02 12.85 -18.81
C TYR A 96 -3.10 13.57 -19.63
N GLU A 97 -3.14 13.33 -20.95
CA GLU A 97 -4.23 13.81 -21.80
C GLU A 97 -5.58 13.25 -21.32
N TYR A 98 -5.65 11.94 -21.12
CA TYR A 98 -6.85 11.25 -20.64
C TYR A 98 -7.34 11.80 -19.29
N ALA A 99 -6.43 12.00 -18.32
CA ALA A 99 -6.77 12.56 -17.02
C ALA A 99 -7.30 14.00 -17.11
N CYS A 100 -6.71 14.85 -17.95
CA CYS A 100 -7.19 16.22 -18.16
C CYS A 100 -8.60 16.23 -18.76
N GLN A 101 -8.89 15.32 -19.68
CA GLN A 101 -10.22 15.18 -20.30
C GLN A 101 -11.25 14.59 -19.33
N LEU A 102 -10.90 13.57 -18.54
CA LEU A 102 -11.76 13.04 -17.47
C LEU A 102 -12.11 14.13 -16.45
N TYR A 103 -11.14 14.96 -16.07
CA TYR A 103 -11.40 16.10 -15.19
C TYR A 103 -12.44 17.04 -15.82
N ASN A 104 -12.25 17.45 -17.09
CA ASN A 104 -13.19 18.29 -17.81
C ASN A 104 -14.58 17.65 -17.92
N LEU A 105 -14.67 16.35 -18.19
CA LEU A 105 -15.94 15.62 -18.23
C LEU A 105 -16.66 15.68 -16.86
N GLY A 106 -15.92 15.52 -15.77
CA GLY A 106 -16.46 15.72 -14.41
C GLY A 106 -17.03 17.13 -14.20
N ILE A 107 -16.38 18.17 -14.74
CA ILE A 107 -16.88 19.55 -14.69
C ILE A 107 -18.13 19.73 -15.57
N ILE A 108 -18.21 19.08 -16.76
CA ILE A 108 -19.44 19.09 -17.57
C ILE A 108 -20.60 18.53 -16.75
N TYR A 109 -20.41 17.38 -16.11
CA TYR A 109 -21.43 16.75 -15.29
C TYR A 109 -21.83 17.56 -14.06
N TYR A 110 -20.91 18.31 -13.47
CA TYR A 110 -21.23 19.30 -12.44
C TYR A 110 -22.22 20.35 -12.97
N HIS A 111 -21.97 20.92 -14.15
CA HIS A 111 -22.87 21.93 -14.72
C HIS A 111 -24.20 21.33 -15.16
N GLN A 112 -24.22 20.15 -15.78
CA GLN A 112 -25.47 19.48 -16.16
C GLN A 112 -26.31 19.11 -14.93
N SER A 113 -25.69 18.55 -13.88
CA SER A 113 -26.43 18.15 -12.68
C SER A 113 -27.03 19.34 -11.93
N GLN A 114 -26.38 20.51 -11.95
CA GLN A 114 -26.91 21.73 -11.35
C GLN A 114 -28.08 22.35 -12.10
N ASN A 115 -28.03 22.33 -13.43
CA ASN A 115 -29.01 23.03 -14.28
C ASN A 115 -30.13 22.11 -14.78
N ALA A 116 -30.02 20.80 -14.60
CA ALA A 116 -31.04 19.84 -15.01
C ALA A 116 -32.41 20.13 -14.34
N GLN A 117 -33.45 20.16 -15.17
CA GLN A 117 -34.83 20.39 -14.73
C GLN A 117 -35.43 19.16 -14.04
N HIS A 118 -35.10 17.96 -14.53
CA HIS A 118 -35.57 16.70 -13.95
C HIS A 118 -34.56 16.14 -12.95
N ILE A 119 -35.08 15.71 -11.79
CA ILE A 119 -34.27 15.09 -10.73
C ILE A 119 -33.49 13.87 -11.21
N LYS A 120 -34.12 13.02 -12.04
CA LYS A 120 -33.52 11.79 -12.55
C LYS A 120 -32.25 12.09 -13.36
N ASP A 121 -32.31 13.13 -14.19
CA ASP A 121 -31.18 13.55 -15.01
C ASP A 121 -30.08 14.17 -14.13
N SER A 122 -30.47 15.04 -13.19
CA SER A 122 -29.56 15.64 -12.21
C SER A 122 -28.76 14.56 -11.44
N LEU A 123 -29.47 13.55 -10.91
CA LEU A 123 -28.87 12.43 -10.19
C LEU A 123 -28.01 11.55 -11.09
N THR A 124 -28.45 11.28 -12.32
CA THR A 124 -27.66 10.50 -13.28
C THR A 124 -26.34 11.22 -13.56
N LYS A 125 -26.37 12.50 -13.92
CA LYS A 125 -25.14 13.27 -14.16
C LYS A 125 -24.27 13.39 -12.92
N CYS A 126 -24.86 13.51 -11.73
CA CYS A 126 -24.11 13.43 -10.47
C CYS A 126 -23.38 12.08 -10.32
N ARG A 127 -24.02 10.95 -10.62
CA ARG A 127 -23.38 9.62 -10.55
C ARG A 127 -22.31 9.42 -11.62
N ASN A 128 -22.50 10.00 -12.80
CA ASN A 128 -21.48 10.03 -13.86
C ASN A 128 -20.26 10.89 -13.44
N GLN A 129 -20.50 12.01 -12.76
CA GLN A 129 -19.43 12.85 -12.19
C GLN A 129 -18.56 12.05 -11.20
N LEU A 130 -19.18 11.28 -10.30
CA LEU A 130 -18.45 10.41 -9.37
C LEU A 130 -17.61 9.36 -10.09
N TRP A 131 -18.15 8.78 -11.16
CA TRP A 131 -17.41 7.83 -12.00
C TRP A 131 -16.17 8.47 -12.63
N CYS A 132 -16.28 9.71 -13.15
CA CYS A 132 -15.12 10.43 -13.69
C CYS A 132 -14.02 10.62 -12.64
N TYR A 133 -14.38 10.99 -11.41
CA TYR A 133 -13.39 11.21 -10.35
C TYR A 133 -12.78 9.92 -9.82
N GLN A 134 -13.54 8.82 -9.76
CA GLN A 134 -12.99 7.50 -9.46
C GLN A 134 -12.00 7.05 -10.55
N LYS A 135 -12.38 7.17 -11.82
CA LYS A 135 -11.49 6.89 -12.96
C LYS A 135 -10.25 7.77 -12.96
N LEU A 136 -10.40 9.04 -12.62
CA LEU A 136 -9.28 9.96 -12.51
C LEU A 136 -8.30 9.50 -11.41
N GLN A 137 -8.80 9.09 -10.24
CA GLN A 137 -7.97 8.53 -9.17
C GLN A 137 -7.22 7.26 -9.59
N GLU A 138 -7.84 6.41 -10.41
CA GLU A 138 -7.21 5.21 -10.97
C GLU A 138 -6.09 5.56 -11.96
N VAL A 139 -6.25 6.63 -12.75
CA VAL A 139 -5.31 7.01 -13.83
C VAL A 139 -4.12 7.85 -13.33
N LEU A 140 -4.33 8.70 -12.32
CA LEU A 140 -3.30 9.62 -11.83
C LEU A 140 -1.93 8.99 -11.49
N PRO A 141 -1.85 7.79 -10.87
CA PRO A 141 -0.56 7.16 -10.58
C PRO A 141 0.31 6.89 -11.82
N PHE A 142 -0.29 6.83 -13.00
CA PHE A 142 0.40 6.57 -14.26
C PHE A 142 0.93 7.83 -14.96
N ILE A 143 0.63 9.00 -14.39
CA ILE A 143 1.20 10.27 -14.84
C ILE A 143 2.49 10.52 -14.08
N ASN A 144 3.51 11.05 -14.75
CA ASN A 144 4.76 11.47 -14.09
C ASN A 144 4.44 12.37 -12.90
N SER A 145 4.88 11.98 -11.71
CA SER A 145 4.56 12.67 -10.47
C SER A 145 4.98 14.14 -10.48
N LYS A 146 6.09 14.50 -11.16
CA LYS A 146 6.51 15.90 -11.33
C LYS A 146 5.57 16.71 -12.20
N ILE A 147 4.90 16.08 -13.17
CA ILE A 147 3.90 16.70 -14.05
C ILE A 147 2.60 16.88 -13.27
N ALA A 148 2.07 15.81 -12.67
CA ALA A 148 0.85 15.87 -11.87
C ALA A 148 0.95 16.90 -10.72
N GLN A 149 2.11 16.99 -10.06
CA GLN A 149 2.37 17.96 -9.00
C GLN A 149 2.37 19.43 -9.46
N GLN A 150 2.44 19.72 -10.76
CA GLN A 150 2.27 21.07 -11.33
C GLN A 150 0.80 21.47 -11.49
N HIS A 151 -0.13 20.63 -11.03
CA HIS A 151 -1.56 20.84 -11.08
C HIS A 151 -2.15 20.67 -9.67
N SER A 152 -2.77 21.72 -9.15
CA SER A 152 -3.55 21.69 -7.92
C SER A 152 -4.86 20.92 -8.11
N ASP A 153 -5.44 20.98 -9.31
CA ASP A 153 -6.70 20.35 -9.69
C ASP A 153 -6.61 18.85 -10.03
N LEU A 154 -5.40 18.35 -10.31
CA LEU A 154 -5.10 16.91 -10.45
C LEU A 154 -4.55 16.28 -9.16
N SER A 155 -4.54 17.01 -8.05
CA SER A 155 -4.14 16.43 -6.77
C SER A 155 -5.23 15.47 -6.24
N ILE A 156 -4.81 14.37 -5.63
CA ILE A 156 -5.74 13.37 -5.06
C ILE A 156 -6.69 14.01 -4.04
N VAL A 157 -6.18 14.91 -3.19
CA VAL A 157 -6.98 15.62 -2.18
C VAL A 157 -8.04 16.51 -2.83
N HIS A 158 -7.71 17.20 -3.92
CA HIS A 158 -8.66 18.02 -4.66
C HIS A 158 -9.75 17.18 -5.33
N ILE A 159 -9.38 16.03 -5.89
CA ILE A 159 -10.35 15.11 -6.50
C ILE A 159 -11.27 14.51 -5.43
N CYS A 160 -10.75 14.18 -4.24
CA CYS A 160 -11.57 13.75 -3.11
C CYS A 160 -12.56 14.84 -2.67
N MET A 161 -12.13 16.11 -2.65
CA MET A 161 -13.02 17.25 -2.39
C MET A 161 -14.17 17.31 -3.41
N LEU A 162 -13.86 17.24 -4.71
CA LEU A 162 -14.86 17.27 -5.79
C LEU A 162 -15.83 16.08 -5.71
N ASN A 163 -15.29 14.88 -5.46
CA ASN A 163 -16.04 13.64 -5.32
C ASN A 163 -17.04 13.73 -4.15
N THR A 164 -16.57 14.15 -2.98
CA THR A 164 -17.40 14.30 -1.78
C THR A 164 -18.46 15.39 -1.96
N TYR A 165 -18.11 16.50 -2.60
CA TYR A 165 -19.07 17.57 -2.92
C TYR A 165 -20.18 17.08 -3.87
N ALA A 166 -19.84 16.28 -4.89
CA ALA A 166 -20.83 15.71 -5.79
C ALA A 166 -21.79 14.78 -5.03
N GLN A 167 -21.30 13.92 -4.13
CA GLN A 167 -22.17 13.09 -3.28
C GLN A 167 -23.10 13.92 -2.41
N ALA A 168 -22.58 14.97 -1.77
CA ALA A 168 -23.37 15.90 -0.96
C ALA A 168 -24.51 16.54 -1.77
N PHE A 169 -24.19 17.01 -2.98
CA PHE A 169 -25.18 17.57 -3.90
C PHE A 169 -26.24 16.55 -4.32
N GLY A 170 -25.85 15.31 -4.60
CA GLY A 170 -26.77 14.22 -4.93
C GLY A 170 -27.77 13.94 -3.80
N TYR A 171 -27.32 13.87 -2.55
CA TYR A 171 -28.21 13.68 -1.40
C TYR A 171 -29.13 14.89 -1.16
N LYS A 172 -28.64 16.11 -1.33
CA LYS A 172 -29.47 17.32 -1.27
C LYS A 172 -30.59 17.29 -2.32
N LYS A 173 -30.27 16.83 -3.53
CA LYS A 173 -31.25 16.65 -4.62
C LYS A 173 -32.27 15.54 -4.31
N LEU A 174 -31.86 14.45 -3.67
CA LEU A 174 -32.80 13.42 -3.18
C LEU A 174 -33.77 14.00 -2.14
N TYR A 175 -33.27 14.80 -1.19
CA TYR A 175 -34.15 15.53 -0.26
C TYR A 175 -35.13 16.44 -1.01
N ASP A 176 -34.67 17.24 -1.97
CA ASP A 176 -35.55 18.12 -2.77
C ASP A 176 -36.66 17.37 -3.50
N HIS A 177 -36.42 16.11 -3.87
CA HIS A 177 -37.41 15.23 -4.51
C HIS A 177 -38.43 14.68 -3.51
N PHE A 178 -37.98 14.27 -2.32
CA PHE A 178 -38.83 13.61 -1.33
C PHE A 178 -39.47 14.54 -0.30
N LYS A 179 -39.06 15.82 -0.22
CA LYS A 179 -39.60 16.79 0.76
C LYS A 179 -41.11 17.07 0.63
N THR A 180 -41.74 16.67 -0.47
CA THR A 180 -43.19 16.84 -0.70
C THR A 180 -44.02 15.63 -0.26
N GLN A 181 -43.38 14.57 0.27
CA GLN A 181 -44.08 13.40 0.77
C GLN A 181 -44.96 13.76 1.98
N LYS A 182 -46.16 13.19 2.01
CA LYS A 182 -47.16 13.44 3.06
C LYS A 182 -47.07 12.32 4.09
N GLY A 183 -46.37 12.57 5.19
CA GLY A 183 -46.24 11.65 6.31
C GLY A 183 -45.02 11.94 7.17
N ASN A 184 -45.16 11.79 8.49
CA ASN A 184 -44.11 12.16 9.46
C ASN A 184 -42.85 11.27 9.32
N GLN A 185 -43.04 9.98 9.01
CA GLN A 185 -41.92 9.05 8.85
C GLN A 185 -41.18 9.28 7.51
N GLU A 186 -41.94 9.51 6.44
CA GLU A 186 -41.41 9.84 5.11
C GLU A 186 -40.66 11.17 5.13
N GLN A 187 -41.18 12.17 5.85
CA GLN A 187 -40.48 13.42 6.07
C GLN A 187 -39.17 13.20 6.85
N LEU A 188 -39.19 12.40 7.92
CA LEU A 188 -37.99 12.06 8.69
C LEU A 188 -36.93 11.32 7.84
N ASP A 189 -37.37 10.38 7.01
CA ASP A 189 -36.52 9.65 6.07
C ASP A 189 -35.92 10.61 5.03
N SER A 190 -36.70 11.56 4.52
CA SER A 190 -36.20 12.59 3.59
C SER A 190 -35.14 13.50 4.24
N LEU A 191 -35.34 13.88 5.51
CA LEU A 191 -34.41 14.72 6.29
C LEU A 191 -33.09 14.00 6.58
N THR A 192 -33.11 12.66 6.61
CA THR A 192 -31.89 11.85 6.72
C THR A 192 -30.96 12.06 5.53
N PHE A 193 -31.49 12.25 4.30
CA PHE A 193 -30.66 12.58 3.15
C PHE A 193 -29.98 13.95 3.30
N LEU A 194 -30.68 14.93 3.88
CA LEU A 194 -30.13 16.27 4.07
C LEU A 194 -29.05 16.30 5.17
N GLN A 195 -29.21 15.51 6.22
CA GLN A 195 -28.18 15.29 7.24
C GLN A 195 -26.92 14.66 6.63
N GLU A 196 -27.09 13.67 5.75
CA GLU A 196 -25.95 13.03 5.08
C GLU A 196 -25.27 13.98 4.09
N ALA A 197 -26.05 14.78 3.35
CA ALA A 197 -25.52 15.85 2.50
C ALA A 197 -24.64 16.82 3.29
N ASN A 198 -25.09 17.26 4.47
CA ASN A 198 -24.32 18.16 5.34
C ASN A 198 -22.99 17.54 5.79
N LYS A 199 -22.99 16.27 6.26
CA LYS A 199 -21.75 15.56 6.63
C LYS A 199 -20.74 15.51 5.49
N LEU A 200 -21.22 15.29 4.27
CA LEU A 200 -20.40 15.23 3.06
C LEU A 200 -19.91 16.63 2.65
N TYR A 201 -20.71 17.69 2.76
CA TYR A 201 -20.23 19.06 2.56
C TYR A 201 -19.11 19.41 3.54
N ASP A 202 -19.26 19.05 4.82
CA ASP A 202 -18.23 19.27 5.83
C ASP A 202 -16.96 18.47 5.54
N ALA A 203 -17.08 17.24 5.05
CA ALA A 203 -15.95 16.46 4.57
C ALA A 203 -15.27 17.12 3.35
N ALA A 204 -16.03 17.67 2.41
CA ALA A 204 -15.47 18.44 1.29
C ALA A 204 -14.72 19.70 1.77
N ILE A 205 -15.25 20.42 2.77
CA ILE A 205 -14.55 21.55 3.41
C ILE A 205 -13.23 21.09 4.06
N ARG A 206 -13.23 19.95 4.76
CA ARG A 206 -12.01 19.37 5.34
C ARG A 206 -10.97 19.03 4.27
N TYR A 207 -11.37 18.42 3.15
CA TYR A 207 -10.46 18.16 2.04
C TYR A 207 -9.92 19.45 1.40
N LEU A 208 -10.75 20.48 1.26
CA LEU A 208 -10.27 21.79 0.80
C LEU A 208 -9.22 22.35 1.78
N ILE A 209 -9.45 22.30 3.09
CA ILE A 209 -8.45 22.73 4.10
C ILE A 209 -7.16 21.91 3.97
N GLN A 210 -7.27 20.59 3.87
CA GLN A 210 -6.14 19.67 3.72
C GLN A 210 -5.33 19.95 2.44
N SER A 211 -5.98 20.42 1.36
CA SER A 211 -5.30 20.74 0.11
C SER A 211 -4.19 21.80 0.26
N LYS A 212 -4.29 22.70 1.26
CA LYS A 212 -3.22 23.68 1.56
C LYS A 212 -1.94 23.03 2.09
N GLN A 213 -2.08 21.93 2.82
CA GLN A 213 -0.98 21.26 3.52
C GLN A 213 -0.37 20.15 2.67
N CYS A 214 -1.21 19.41 1.94
CA CYS A 214 -0.78 18.21 1.23
C CYS A 214 -0.43 18.44 -0.24
N ASN A 215 -0.94 19.50 -0.88
CA ASN A 215 -0.66 19.72 -2.30
C ASN A 215 0.66 20.46 -2.50
N LYS A 216 1.52 19.92 -3.37
CA LYS A 216 2.75 20.60 -3.77
C LYS A 216 2.47 21.90 -4.51
N LYS A 217 1.48 21.91 -5.41
CA LYS A 217 0.93 23.13 -6.00
C LYS A 217 -0.35 23.53 -5.28
N GLN A 218 -0.31 24.68 -4.63
CA GLN A 218 -1.45 25.22 -3.90
C GLN A 218 -2.46 25.88 -4.86
N ILE A 219 -3.74 25.78 -4.49
CA ILE A 219 -4.81 26.54 -5.15
C ILE A 219 -4.56 28.03 -4.86
N PRO A 220 -4.65 28.93 -5.86
CA PRO A 220 -4.47 30.36 -5.65
C PRO A 220 -5.35 30.92 -4.52
N PRO A 221 -4.84 31.77 -3.61
CA PRO A 221 -5.55 32.17 -2.39
C PRO A 221 -6.94 32.76 -2.60
N LEU A 222 -7.12 33.57 -3.64
CA LEU A 222 -8.42 34.15 -3.99
C LEU A 222 -9.45 33.05 -4.33
N ILE A 223 -9.05 32.10 -5.17
CA ILE A 223 -9.87 30.98 -5.62
C ILE A 223 -10.17 30.04 -4.45
N TYR A 224 -9.16 29.77 -3.62
CA TYR A 224 -9.31 28.98 -2.41
C TYR A 224 -10.39 29.56 -1.49
N ASN A 225 -10.35 30.88 -1.24
CA ASN A 225 -11.33 31.53 -0.37
C ASN A 225 -12.74 31.50 -0.98
N GLN A 226 -12.86 31.65 -2.30
CA GLN A 226 -14.14 31.51 -3.02
C GLN A 226 -14.72 30.09 -2.92
N LEU A 227 -13.87 29.06 -3.06
CA LEU A 227 -14.25 27.66 -2.85
C LEU A 227 -14.72 27.44 -1.41
N LEU A 228 -13.96 27.92 -0.42
CA LEU A 228 -14.29 27.76 0.98
C LEU A 228 -15.62 28.43 1.33
N GLU A 229 -15.83 29.66 0.86
CA GLU A 229 -17.09 30.39 1.02
C GLU A 229 -18.25 29.65 0.36
N LYS A 230 -18.09 29.15 -0.86
CA LYS A 230 -19.12 28.37 -1.54
C LYS A 230 -19.50 27.12 -0.76
N LEU A 231 -18.52 26.27 -0.42
CA LEU A 231 -18.76 25.02 0.29
C LEU A 231 -19.39 25.26 1.67
N THR A 232 -18.93 26.29 2.39
CA THR A 232 -19.50 26.66 3.70
C THR A 232 -20.95 27.12 3.55
N ASN A 233 -21.26 27.93 2.53
CA ASN A 233 -22.64 28.33 2.22
C ASN A 233 -23.52 27.12 1.88
N ASP A 234 -23.06 26.22 1.02
CA ASP A 234 -23.82 25.03 0.61
C ASP A 234 -24.10 24.11 1.82
N SER A 235 -23.12 23.91 2.71
CA SER A 235 -23.29 23.19 3.98
C SER A 235 -24.33 23.86 4.88
N THR A 236 -24.15 25.17 5.13
CA THR A 236 -25.00 25.95 6.05
C THR A 236 -26.45 26.05 5.56
N VAL A 237 -26.66 26.22 4.25
CA VAL A 237 -28.01 26.19 3.66
C VAL A 237 -28.70 24.86 3.93
N SER A 238 -27.98 23.76 3.74
CA SER A 238 -28.51 22.42 3.97
C SER A 238 -28.79 22.19 5.46
N GLU A 239 -27.91 22.68 6.34
CA GLU A 239 -28.06 22.63 7.80
C GLU A 239 -29.29 23.41 8.29
N VAL A 240 -29.47 24.63 7.80
CA VAL A 240 -30.59 25.50 8.19
C VAL A 240 -31.93 24.91 7.76
N ILE A 241 -32.00 24.38 6.53
CA ILE A 241 -33.22 23.68 6.06
C ILE A 241 -33.51 22.48 6.97
N LEU A 242 -32.50 21.66 7.25
CA LEU A 242 -32.65 20.47 8.09
C LEU A 242 -33.20 20.81 9.47
N TYR A 243 -32.64 21.82 10.13
CA TYR A 243 -33.07 22.21 11.48
C TYR A 243 -34.45 22.88 11.50
N ILE A 244 -34.81 23.68 10.48
CA ILE A 244 -36.16 24.24 10.38
C ILE A 244 -37.19 23.12 10.24
N GLU A 245 -36.93 22.16 9.35
CA GLU A 245 -37.87 21.07 9.08
C GLU A 245 -37.96 20.06 10.23
N LEU A 246 -36.84 19.72 10.89
CA LEU A 246 -36.88 18.95 12.13
C LEU A 246 -37.60 19.71 13.25
N GLY A 247 -37.41 21.03 13.34
CA GLY A 247 -38.12 21.88 14.28
C GLY A 247 -39.64 21.80 14.08
N ARG A 248 -40.10 21.91 12.83
CA ARG A 248 -41.51 21.75 12.44
C ARG A 248 -42.06 20.39 12.79
N LEU A 249 -41.39 19.32 12.36
CA LEU A 249 -41.82 17.94 12.63
C LEU A 249 -41.94 17.66 14.13
N MET A 250 -40.97 18.11 14.93
CA MET A 250 -41.00 17.96 16.38
C MET A 250 -42.15 18.74 17.02
N GLN A 251 -42.47 19.94 16.52
CA GLN A 251 -43.58 20.74 17.03
C GLN A 251 -44.94 20.13 16.65
N GLU A 252 -45.11 19.69 15.41
CA GLU A 252 -46.36 19.10 14.91
C GLU A 252 -46.72 17.82 15.67
N THR A 253 -45.71 17.01 16.00
CA THR A 253 -45.87 15.73 16.70
C THR A 253 -45.75 15.84 18.23
N ALA A 254 -45.62 17.05 18.79
CA ALA A 254 -45.45 17.24 20.22
C ALA A 254 -46.61 16.70 21.07
N LYS A 255 -47.84 16.78 20.54
CA LYS A 255 -49.04 16.23 21.20
C LYS A 255 -49.11 14.70 21.15
N GLU A 256 -48.58 14.11 20.10
CA GLU A 256 -48.60 12.65 19.89
C GLU A 256 -47.56 11.94 20.78
N PHE A 257 -46.44 12.61 21.09
CA PHE A 257 -45.33 12.03 21.86
C PHE A 257 -44.92 12.92 23.05
N PRO A 258 -45.78 13.12 24.06
CA PRO A 258 -45.53 14.05 25.16
C PRO A 258 -44.33 13.65 26.04
N LYS A 259 -44.03 12.34 26.13
CA LYS A 259 -42.88 11.82 26.89
C LYS A 259 -41.52 12.12 26.24
N GLU A 260 -41.50 12.40 24.94
CA GLU A 260 -40.27 12.66 24.19
C GLU A 260 -39.84 14.14 24.22
N GLN A 261 -40.60 15.00 24.90
CA GLN A 261 -40.30 16.42 25.06
C GLN A 261 -40.07 17.13 23.71
N ARG A 262 -40.82 16.73 22.67
CA ARG A 262 -40.56 17.17 21.30
C ARG A 262 -40.65 18.69 21.12
N MET A 263 -41.49 19.38 21.88
CA MET A 263 -41.52 20.85 21.84
C MET A 263 -40.20 21.49 22.30
N GLY A 264 -39.56 20.93 23.32
CA GLY A 264 -38.23 21.34 23.77
C GLY A 264 -37.14 21.08 22.72
N LYS A 265 -37.26 19.97 21.97
CA LYS A 265 -36.39 19.67 20.82
C LYS A 265 -36.64 20.60 19.64
N ALA A 266 -37.89 20.96 19.37
CA ALA A 266 -38.26 21.90 18.31
C ALA A 266 -37.58 23.26 18.52
N ILE A 267 -37.64 23.80 19.74
CA ILE A 267 -36.95 25.06 20.10
C ILE A 267 -35.44 24.92 19.94
N ALA A 268 -34.85 23.80 20.37
CA ALA A 268 -33.42 23.56 20.24
C ALA A 268 -32.95 23.54 18.77
N TYR A 269 -33.69 22.89 17.87
CA TYR A 269 -33.38 22.91 16.44
C TYR A 269 -33.48 24.32 15.83
N ILE A 270 -34.53 25.08 16.15
CA ILE A 270 -34.66 26.47 15.67
C ILE A 270 -33.53 27.37 16.18
N ASN A 271 -33.09 27.18 17.43
CA ASN A 271 -31.91 27.88 17.96
C ASN A 271 -30.63 27.51 17.20
N LYS A 272 -30.44 26.23 16.84
CA LYS A 272 -29.30 25.81 16.02
C LYS A 272 -29.33 26.42 14.63
N ALA A 273 -30.49 26.49 13.98
CA ALA A 273 -30.66 27.14 12.69
C ALA A 273 -30.26 28.63 12.73
N GLU A 274 -30.69 29.35 13.78
CA GLU A 274 -30.29 30.75 14.01
C GLU A 274 -28.78 30.90 14.21
N GLN A 275 -28.18 30.04 15.04
CA GLN A 275 -26.74 30.05 15.31
C GLN A 275 -25.91 29.81 14.04
N ALA A 276 -26.33 28.88 13.19
CA ALA A 276 -25.66 28.59 11.92
C ALA A 276 -25.65 29.82 10.99
N ILE A 277 -26.78 30.52 10.86
CA ILE A 277 -26.88 31.77 10.08
C ILE A 277 -25.99 32.87 10.66
N VAL A 278 -26.03 33.06 11.98
CA VAL A 278 -25.21 34.08 12.66
C VAL A 278 -23.72 33.80 12.46
N ALA A 279 -23.31 32.53 12.56
CA ALA A 279 -21.92 32.12 12.38
C ALA A 279 -21.41 32.43 10.96
N ILE A 280 -22.18 32.07 9.92
CA ILE A 280 -21.75 32.31 8.54
C ILE A 280 -21.75 33.80 8.18
N PHE A 281 -22.71 34.60 8.67
CA PHE A 281 -22.75 36.05 8.44
C PHE A 281 -21.65 36.83 9.19
N LYS A 282 -21.14 36.27 10.30
CA LYS A 282 -19.92 36.80 10.94
C LYS A 282 -18.66 36.48 10.12
N LYS A 283 -18.65 35.33 9.45
CA LYS A 283 -17.47 34.81 8.73
C LYS A 283 -17.29 35.45 7.34
N PHE A 284 -18.37 35.71 6.62
CA PHE A 284 -18.32 36.25 5.25
C PHE A 284 -19.08 37.57 5.11
N LYS A 285 -18.50 38.52 4.37
CA LYS A 285 -19.11 39.84 4.14
C LYS A 285 -20.35 39.76 3.25
N GLN A 286 -20.32 38.91 2.22
CA GLN A 286 -21.45 38.72 1.33
C GLN A 286 -22.43 37.74 1.97
N LYS A 287 -23.68 38.19 2.17
CA LYS A 287 -24.73 37.36 2.76
C LYS A 287 -25.44 36.58 1.67
N ASN A 288 -25.67 35.29 1.92
CA ASN A 288 -26.49 34.46 1.05
C ASN A 288 -27.98 34.84 1.17
N GLU A 289 -28.63 35.15 0.05
CA GLU A 289 -30.02 35.65 0.03
C GLU A 289 -31.02 34.67 0.64
N PHE A 290 -30.88 33.36 0.38
CA PHE A 290 -31.74 32.35 0.98
C PHE A 290 -31.65 32.39 2.51
N LEU A 291 -30.43 32.46 3.06
CA LEU A 291 -30.22 32.51 4.51
C LEU A 291 -30.77 33.80 5.13
N VAL A 292 -30.71 34.94 4.43
CA VAL A 292 -31.33 36.20 4.89
C VAL A 292 -32.85 36.03 5.04
N THR A 293 -33.50 35.42 4.05
CA THR A 293 -34.94 35.13 4.10
C THR A 293 -35.29 34.17 5.24
N GLN A 294 -34.52 33.08 5.39
CA GLN A 294 -34.74 32.12 6.47
C GLN A 294 -34.54 32.71 7.86
N GLN A 295 -33.66 33.71 8.04
CA GLN A 295 -33.46 34.38 9.32
C GLN A 295 -34.76 34.99 9.87
N SER A 296 -35.55 35.63 9.00
CA SER A 296 -36.84 36.22 9.39
C SER A 296 -37.87 35.15 9.77
N GLN A 297 -37.92 34.06 9.01
CA GLN A 297 -38.79 32.92 9.28
C GLN A 297 -38.44 32.22 10.60
N ILE A 298 -37.14 32.01 10.88
CA ILE A 298 -36.63 31.45 12.13
C ILE A 298 -37.05 32.32 13.32
N ALA A 299 -36.96 33.65 13.21
CA ALA A 299 -37.36 34.54 14.29
C ALA A 299 -38.86 34.45 14.63
N ILE A 300 -39.71 34.23 13.62
CA ILE A 300 -41.16 34.01 13.80
C ILE A 300 -41.40 32.65 14.47
N LEU A 301 -40.84 31.57 13.92
CA LEU A 301 -40.98 30.21 14.46
C LEU A 301 -40.48 30.12 15.90
N LYS A 302 -39.36 30.78 16.22
CA LYS A 302 -38.81 30.81 17.57
C LYS A 302 -39.77 31.45 18.58
N LYS A 303 -40.38 32.59 18.25
CA LYS A 303 -41.38 33.24 19.11
C LYS A 303 -42.61 32.35 19.32
N GLU A 304 -43.12 31.76 18.23
CA GLU A 304 -44.26 30.86 18.27
C GLU A 304 -43.99 29.63 19.13
N TYR A 305 -42.84 28.98 18.93
CA TYR A 305 -42.50 27.75 19.63
C TYR A 305 -42.24 27.98 21.12
N ILE A 306 -41.58 29.09 21.48
CA ILE A 306 -41.42 29.49 22.88
C ILE A 306 -42.80 29.73 23.53
N TYR A 307 -43.68 30.47 22.85
CA TYR A 307 -45.04 30.71 23.37
C TYR A 307 -45.83 29.42 23.59
N LEU A 308 -45.83 28.51 22.61
CA LEU A 308 -46.51 27.21 22.71
C LEU A 308 -45.91 26.35 23.83
N ASN A 309 -44.59 26.39 24.02
CA ASN A 309 -43.95 25.65 25.09
C ASN A 309 -44.28 26.24 26.46
N ASP A 310 -44.22 27.55 26.65
CA ASP A 310 -44.49 28.20 27.94
C ASP A 310 -45.96 28.06 28.36
N LYS A 311 -46.89 28.11 27.40
CA LYS A 311 -48.33 28.08 27.68
C LYS A 311 -48.94 26.68 27.71
N ILE A 312 -48.42 25.74 26.93
CA ILE A 312 -49.04 24.42 26.72
C ILE A 312 -48.13 23.28 27.17
N ASN A 313 -46.98 23.10 26.54
CA ASN A 313 -46.21 21.85 26.66
C ASN A 313 -45.27 21.79 27.89
N LYS A 314 -44.71 22.94 28.28
CA LYS A 314 -43.78 23.13 29.42
C LYS A 314 -42.60 22.15 29.41
N ASN A 315 -42.08 21.79 28.23
CA ASN A 315 -40.91 20.92 28.11
C ASN A 315 -39.62 21.72 28.34
N PRO A 316 -38.61 21.15 29.02
CA PRO A 316 -37.28 21.76 29.05
C PRO A 316 -36.69 21.80 27.63
N ILE A 317 -35.88 22.81 27.34
CA ILE A 317 -35.19 22.91 26.05
C ILE A 317 -34.13 21.81 25.98
N ALA A 318 -34.19 21.00 24.93
CA ALA A 318 -33.32 19.84 24.78
C ALA A 318 -31.85 20.25 24.59
N LYS A 319 -30.94 19.49 25.18
CA LYS A 319 -29.50 19.58 24.94
C LYS A 319 -29.13 18.86 23.65
N GLU A 320 -27.93 19.13 23.13
CA GLU A 320 -27.48 18.61 21.84
C GLU A 320 -27.51 17.08 21.73
N TYR A 321 -27.11 16.36 22.78
CA TYR A 321 -27.12 14.89 22.82
C TYR A 321 -28.54 14.29 22.91
N GLU A 322 -29.57 15.12 23.14
CA GLU A 322 -30.98 14.71 23.25
C GLU A 322 -31.72 14.88 21.91
N LEU A 323 -31.08 15.51 20.92
CA LEU A 323 -31.57 15.66 19.56
C LEU A 323 -31.54 14.31 18.82
N LEU A 324 -32.46 14.13 17.88
CA LEU A 324 -32.59 12.88 17.13
C LEU A 324 -31.38 12.66 16.21
N PRO A 325 -30.66 11.52 16.33
CA PRO A 325 -29.69 11.12 15.34
C PRO A 325 -30.42 10.61 14.10
N LEU A 326 -30.11 11.20 12.93
CA LEU A 326 -30.59 10.70 11.64
C LEU A 326 -29.49 9.86 10.99
N THR A 327 -29.74 8.56 10.85
CA THR A 327 -28.78 7.61 10.27
C THR A 327 -29.32 7.08 8.95
N LEU A 328 -28.53 7.23 7.88
CA LEU A 328 -28.86 6.69 6.58
C LEU A 328 -28.75 5.16 6.60
N LYS A 329 -29.82 4.46 6.22
CA LYS A 329 -29.85 2.98 6.21
C LYS A 329 -29.04 2.37 5.05
N GLN A 330 -28.93 3.08 3.94
CA GLN A 330 -28.26 2.60 2.73
C GLN A 330 -27.71 3.74 1.89
N ASP A 331 -26.50 3.57 1.34
CA ASP A 331 -25.92 4.51 0.38
C ASP A 331 -26.69 4.53 -0.95
N MET A 332 -27.29 5.67 -1.26
CA MET A 332 -28.11 5.86 -2.46
C MET A 332 -27.33 6.49 -3.64
N ILE A 333 -26.24 7.20 -3.35
CA ILE A 333 -25.45 7.91 -4.35
C ILE A 333 -24.12 7.17 -4.57
N LYS A 334 -24.06 6.39 -5.65
CA LYS A 334 -22.87 5.63 -6.07
C LYS A 334 -22.49 5.96 -7.51
N ALA A 335 -21.20 5.90 -7.80
CA ALA A 335 -20.70 6.10 -9.16
C ALA A 335 -21.40 5.18 -10.17
N LYS A 336 -21.69 5.72 -11.35
CA LYS A 336 -22.25 5.00 -12.49
C LYS A 336 -21.54 5.45 -13.75
N ALA A 337 -21.08 4.50 -14.56
CA ALA A 337 -20.49 4.82 -15.85
C ALA A 337 -21.53 5.47 -16.80
N PRO A 338 -21.12 6.38 -17.69
CA PRO A 338 -21.96 6.83 -18.80
C PRO A 338 -22.40 5.66 -19.67
N GLU A 339 -23.55 5.77 -20.34
CA GLU A 339 -24.15 4.67 -21.12
C GLU A 339 -23.21 4.10 -22.19
N LEU A 340 -22.42 4.94 -22.86
CA LEU A 340 -21.41 4.52 -23.84
C LEU A 340 -20.30 3.61 -23.25
N PHE A 341 -20.12 3.64 -21.93
CA PHE A 341 -19.15 2.83 -21.18
C PHE A 341 -19.83 1.73 -20.35
N ASP A 342 -21.16 1.64 -20.36
CA ASP A 342 -21.91 0.63 -19.60
C ASP A 342 -22.01 -0.68 -20.40
N GLN A 343 -21.00 -1.54 -20.28
CA GLN A 343 -21.02 -2.87 -20.89
C GLN A 343 -21.89 -3.86 -20.09
N ASN A 344 -22.61 -4.74 -20.80
CA ASN A 344 -23.45 -5.81 -20.25
C ASN A 344 -22.69 -6.63 -19.18
N ASN A 345 -23.36 -6.94 -18.07
CA ASN A 345 -22.75 -7.55 -16.87
C ASN A 345 -22.01 -8.88 -17.13
N GLU A 346 -22.40 -9.68 -18.13
CA GLU A 346 -21.72 -10.93 -18.47
C GLU A 346 -20.35 -10.73 -19.16
N GLN A 347 -20.20 -9.64 -19.94
CA GLN A 347 -18.90 -9.28 -20.52
C GLN A 347 -17.97 -8.66 -19.47
N LYS A 348 -18.52 -7.94 -18.49
CA LYS A 348 -17.75 -7.41 -17.34
C LYS A 348 -17.10 -8.52 -16.51
N GLN A 349 -17.76 -9.65 -16.32
CA GLN A 349 -17.24 -10.76 -15.51
C GLN A 349 -16.11 -11.50 -16.24
N LYS A 350 -16.30 -11.83 -17.52
CA LYS A 350 -15.24 -12.45 -18.35
C LYS A 350 -14.01 -11.57 -18.51
N GLN A 351 -14.18 -10.26 -18.75
CA GLN A 351 -13.04 -9.34 -18.84
C GLN A 351 -12.39 -9.05 -17.48
N ALA A 352 -13.15 -9.07 -16.38
CA ALA A 352 -12.57 -8.91 -15.04
C ALA A 352 -11.72 -10.12 -14.65
N ASP A 353 -12.16 -11.33 -14.99
CA ASP A 353 -11.40 -12.56 -14.73
C ASP A 353 -10.15 -12.66 -15.62
N GLU A 354 -10.24 -12.26 -16.90
CA GLU A 354 -9.07 -12.15 -17.77
C GLU A 354 -8.08 -11.08 -17.28
N LYS A 355 -8.56 -9.91 -16.86
CA LYS A 355 -7.71 -8.84 -16.30
C LYS A 355 -7.01 -9.30 -15.02
N LYS A 356 -7.73 -9.98 -14.11
CA LYS A 356 -7.15 -10.59 -12.90
C LYS A 356 -6.06 -11.59 -13.25
N LEU A 357 -6.32 -12.48 -14.20
CA LEU A 357 -5.36 -13.50 -14.64
C LEU A 357 -4.09 -12.87 -15.22
N VAL A 358 -4.22 -11.79 -15.98
CA VAL A 358 -3.07 -11.10 -16.58
C VAL A 358 -2.23 -10.37 -15.51
N VAL A 359 -2.86 -9.70 -14.54
CA VAL A 359 -2.13 -9.09 -13.42
C VAL A 359 -1.46 -10.16 -12.55
N GLN A 360 -2.13 -11.29 -12.33
CA GLN A 360 -1.55 -12.42 -11.61
C GLN A 360 -0.30 -12.96 -12.31
N LYS A 361 -0.37 -13.18 -13.63
CA LYS A 361 0.80 -13.59 -14.44
C LYS A 361 1.94 -12.58 -14.35
N LEU A 362 1.64 -11.28 -14.39
CA LEU A 362 2.65 -10.24 -14.21
C LEU A 362 3.32 -10.33 -12.84
N ILE A 363 2.55 -10.51 -11.77
CA ILE A 363 3.08 -10.68 -10.41
C ILE A 363 3.98 -11.92 -10.35
N ASP A 364 3.55 -13.03 -10.94
CA ASP A 364 4.31 -14.27 -10.97
C ASP A 364 5.64 -14.09 -11.75
N ASP A 365 5.62 -13.41 -12.91
CA ASP A 365 6.83 -13.09 -13.69
C ASP A 365 7.80 -12.19 -12.91
N ILE A 366 7.29 -11.19 -12.20
CA ILE A 366 8.08 -10.28 -11.35
C ILE A 366 8.74 -11.08 -10.21
N ASN A 367 7.97 -11.94 -9.55
CA ASN A 367 8.46 -12.78 -8.45
C ASN A 367 9.51 -13.78 -8.95
N GLN A 368 9.30 -14.38 -10.12
CA GLN A 368 10.27 -15.30 -10.72
C GLN A 368 11.59 -14.59 -11.03
N LYS A 369 11.54 -13.39 -11.62
CA LYS A 369 12.73 -12.58 -11.90
C LYS A 369 13.47 -12.16 -10.63
N LYS A 370 12.72 -11.76 -9.58
CA LYS A 370 13.28 -11.47 -8.25
C LYS A 370 13.97 -12.69 -7.66
N MET A 371 13.34 -13.85 -7.73
CA MET A 371 13.90 -15.12 -7.23
C MET A 371 15.19 -15.49 -7.97
N GLN A 372 15.21 -15.36 -9.30
CA GLN A 372 16.42 -15.60 -10.10
C GLN A 372 17.58 -14.68 -9.72
N ALA A 373 17.29 -13.39 -9.48
CA ALA A 373 18.31 -12.44 -9.03
C ALA A 373 18.86 -12.86 -7.65
N ASN A 374 17.99 -13.18 -6.68
CA ASN A 374 18.41 -13.66 -5.37
C ASN A 374 19.21 -14.98 -5.43
N GLN A 375 18.81 -15.93 -6.29
CA GLN A 375 19.54 -17.18 -6.48
C GLN A 375 20.96 -16.94 -7.00
N LYS A 376 21.13 -16.06 -8.00
CA LYS A 376 22.46 -15.64 -8.49
C LYS A 376 23.32 -15.06 -7.37
N LEU A 377 22.74 -14.24 -6.48
CA LEU A 377 23.46 -13.68 -5.34
C LEU A 377 23.95 -14.77 -4.40
N VAL A 378 23.07 -15.70 -4.04
CA VAL A 378 23.40 -16.82 -3.15
C VAL A 378 24.48 -17.71 -3.77
N GLU A 379 24.35 -18.09 -5.05
CA GLU A 379 25.35 -18.90 -5.74
C GLU A 379 26.72 -18.21 -5.79
N PHE A 380 26.73 -16.90 -6.03
CA PHE A 380 27.96 -16.12 -6.02
C PHE A 380 28.57 -16.01 -4.63
N GLN A 381 27.77 -15.73 -3.61
CA GLN A 381 28.23 -15.69 -2.22
C GLN A 381 28.81 -17.03 -1.81
N ASN A 382 28.19 -18.14 -2.22
CA ASN A 382 28.71 -19.48 -2.00
C ASN A 382 30.06 -19.67 -2.70
N LYS A 383 30.19 -19.33 -4.00
CA LYS A 383 31.48 -19.43 -4.71
C LYS A 383 32.57 -18.54 -4.10
N TYR A 384 32.23 -17.29 -3.79
CA TYR A 384 33.14 -16.35 -3.16
C TYR A 384 33.60 -16.89 -1.81
N THR A 385 32.68 -17.36 -0.97
CA THR A 385 32.97 -17.97 0.34
C THR A 385 33.80 -19.24 0.20
N THR A 386 33.51 -20.10 -0.79
CA THR A 386 34.33 -21.28 -1.08
C THR A 386 35.76 -20.90 -1.43
N ILE A 387 35.98 -19.92 -2.32
CA ILE A 387 37.34 -19.44 -2.64
C ILE A 387 37.99 -18.85 -1.39
N PHE A 388 37.24 -18.03 -0.64
CA PHE A 388 37.73 -17.37 0.56
C PHE A 388 38.21 -18.36 1.63
N ASN A 389 37.46 -19.46 1.82
CA ASN A 389 37.75 -20.52 2.76
C ASN A 389 38.81 -21.49 2.23
N GLN A 390 38.69 -21.95 0.98
CA GLN A 390 39.63 -22.91 0.36
C GLN A 390 41.07 -22.41 0.41
N TYR A 391 41.27 -21.11 0.24
CA TYR A 391 42.58 -20.50 0.25
C TYR A 391 42.93 -19.80 1.58
N ASN A 392 42.06 -19.81 2.60
CA ASN A 392 42.26 -19.06 3.86
C ASN A 392 42.66 -17.59 3.61
N LEU A 393 41.91 -16.90 2.75
CA LEU A 393 42.26 -15.54 2.31
C LEU A 393 42.23 -14.52 3.45
N GLN A 394 41.31 -14.69 4.41
CA GLN A 394 41.23 -13.82 5.58
C GLN A 394 42.52 -13.86 6.40
N PHE A 395 43.06 -15.05 6.65
CA PHE A 395 44.32 -15.21 7.37
C PHE A 395 45.48 -14.54 6.65
N MET A 396 45.55 -14.69 5.32
CA MET A 396 46.60 -14.03 4.54
C MET A 396 46.54 -12.51 4.62
N LEU A 397 45.33 -11.92 4.58
CA LEU A 397 45.14 -10.48 4.75
C LEU A 397 45.48 -10.00 6.16
N ASP A 398 45.12 -10.77 7.15
CA ASP A 398 45.33 -10.44 8.55
C ASP A 398 46.80 -10.58 8.96
N ALA A 399 47.48 -11.62 8.47
CA ALA A 399 48.92 -11.76 8.59
C ALA A 399 49.64 -10.62 7.86
N PHE A 400 49.08 -10.10 6.76
CA PHE A 400 49.55 -8.89 6.09
C PHE A 400 49.37 -7.62 6.94
N GLN A 401 48.26 -7.48 7.66
CA GLN A 401 47.98 -6.32 8.50
C GLN A 401 48.71 -6.35 9.87
N ASN A 402 48.98 -7.54 10.41
CA ASN A 402 49.58 -7.74 11.74
C ASN A 402 51.07 -8.14 11.72
N ALA A 403 51.76 -8.04 10.58
CA ALA A 403 53.12 -8.54 10.35
C ALA A 403 54.22 -8.02 11.33
N GLU A 404 53.93 -7.05 12.20
CA GLU A 404 54.88 -6.44 13.14
C GLU A 404 54.61 -6.79 14.62
N GLN A 405 53.50 -7.46 14.97
CA GLN A 405 53.13 -7.74 16.36
C GLN A 405 52.94 -9.25 16.60
N LEU A 406 53.59 -9.79 17.65
CA LEU A 406 53.36 -11.17 18.12
C LEU A 406 52.01 -11.26 18.86
N LYS A 407 50.93 -11.23 18.08
CA LYS A 407 49.54 -11.36 18.53
C LYS A 407 48.78 -12.30 17.59
N LEU A 408 47.67 -12.84 18.05
CA LEU A 408 46.72 -13.54 17.16
C LEU A 408 46.31 -12.62 16.01
N THR A 409 46.09 -13.18 14.83
CA THR A 409 45.51 -12.46 13.69
C THR A 409 44.10 -11.97 14.05
N PRO A 410 43.62 -10.83 13.51
CA PRO A 410 42.32 -10.28 13.89
C PRO A 410 41.16 -11.23 13.59
N SER A 411 41.21 -12.05 12.53
CA SER A 411 40.23 -13.10 12.19
C SER A 411 40.16 -14.18 13.25
N ILE A 412 41.31 -14.72 13.66
CA ILE A 412 41.37 -15.70 14.74
C ILE A 412 40.86 -15.05 16.03
N GLN A 413 41.25 -13.81 16.32
CA GLN A 413 40.79 -13.07 17.49
C GLN A 413 39.27 -12.86 17.50
N ILE A 414 38.68 -12.42 16.38
CA ILE A 414 37.23 -12.22 16.23
C ILE A 414 36.48 -13.54 16.45
N LYS A 415 36.97 -14.66 15.89
CA LYS A 415 36.34 -15.98 16.07
C LYS A 415 36.46 -16.45 17.52
N VAL A 416 37.64 -16.29 18.12
CA VAL A 416 37.88 -16.58 19.55
C VAL A 416 36.96 -15.75 20.43
N ASP A 417 36.82 -14.46 20.16
CA ASP A 417 35.94 -13.55 20.91
C ASP A 417 34.48 -13.93 20.70
N PHE A 418 34.04 -14.21 19.47
CA PHE A 418 32.69 -14.68 19.14
C PHE A 418 32.32 -15.94 19.92
N ILE A 419 33.24 -16.91 20.00
CA ILE A 419 33.07 -18.16 20.75
C ILE A 419 33.03 -17.89 22.26
N LYS A 420 33.91 -17.03 22.77
CA LYS A 420 33.98 -16.66 24.20
C LYS A 420 32.75 -15.88 24.66
N GLU A 421 32.28 -14.92 23.87
CA GLU A 421 31.06 -14.15 24.12
C GLU A 421 29.83 -15.06 24.22
N ARG A 422 29.80 -16.14 23.44
CA ARG A 422 28.76 -17.17 23.50
C ARG A 422 28.96 -18.21 24.59
N GLY A 423 29.99 -18.08 25.42
CA GLY A 423 30.22 -18.94 26.58
C GLY A 423 31.01 -20.22 26.29
N GLY A 424 31.72 -20.29 25.16
CA GLY A 424 32.59 -21.41 24.81
C GLY A 424 31.87 -22.75 24.74
N TRP A 425 32.53 -23.83 25.18
CA TRP A 425 31.94 -25.16 25.16
C TRP A 425 30.64 -25.24 25.98
N LYS A 426 30.62 -24.61 27.15
CA LYS A 426 29.45 -24.59 28.02
C LYS A 426 28.26 -23.88 27.38
N GLY A 427 28.51 -22.78 26.67
CA GLY A 427 27.49 -22.04 25.93
C GLY A 427 26.90 -22.81 24.76
N TYR A 428 27.76 -23.50 23.98
CA TYR A 428 27.33 -24.42 22.94
C TYR A 428 26.41 -25.51 23.51
N GLN A 429 26.83 -26.16 24.61
CA GLN A 429 26.02 -27.18 25.30
C GLN A 429 24.68 -26.63 25.80
N GLN A 430 24.62 -25.38 26.25
CA GLN A 430 23.36 -24.76 26.67
C GLN A 430 22.42 -24.52 25.48
N GLN A 431 22.93 -24.00 24.36
CA GLN A 431 22.14 -23.74 23.17
C GLN A 431 21.59 -25.03 22.54
N ILE A 432 22.41 -26.08 22.39
CA ILE A 432 21.94 -27.36 21.83
C ILE A 432 20.88 -28.01 22.72
N ASN A 433 21.05 -27.96 24.05
CA ASN A 433 20.05 -28.46 24.99
C ASN A 433 18.71 -27.70 24.86
N LYS A 434 18.76 -26.38 24.67
CA LYS A 434 17.57 -25.55 24.42
C LYS A 434 16.90 -25.93 23.10
N ILE A 435 17.67 -26.17 22.03
CA ILE A 435 17.14 -26.64 20.74
C ILE A 435 16.46 -28.00 20.89
N HIS A 436 17.06 -28.96 21.61
CA HIS A 436 16.42 -30.26 21.85
C HIS A 436 15.11 -30.13 22.65
N GLN A 437 15.06 -29.25 23.65
CA GLN A 437 13.84 -28.97 24.40
C GLN A 437 12.74 -28.43 23.48
N LEU A 438 13.06 -27.44 22.65
CA LEU A 438 12.11 -26.86 21.69
C LEU A 438 11.66 -27.91 20.67
N GLN A 439 12.58 -28.70 20.13
CA GLN A 439 12.27 -29.79 19.21
C GLN A 439 11.28 -30.79 19.82
N GLN A 440 11.51 -31.22 21.05
CA GLN A 440 10.60 -32.13 21.77
C GLN A 440 9.25 -31.47 22.03
N GLU A 441 9.23 -30.20 22.41
CA GLU A 441 7.99 -29.45 22.66
C GLU A 441 7.14 -29.33 21.39
N GLN A 442 7.73 -28.91 20.27
CA GLN A 442 7.02 -28.81 18.99
C GLN A 442 6.54 -30.18 18.52
N GLY A 443 7.35 -31.23 18.67
CA GLY A 443 6.93 -32.60 18.40
C GLY A 443 5.71 -33.03 19.22
N ARG A 444 5.68 -32.71 20.51
CA ARG A 444 4.53 -33.01 21.40
C ARG A 444 3.28 -32.23 20.98
N GLN A 445 3.40 -30.94 20.63
CA GLN A 445 2.27 -30.14 20.19
C GLN A 445 1.70 -30.63 18.86
N LEU A 446 2.57 -31.01 17.91
CA LEU A 446 2.16 -31.57 16.64
C LEU A 446 1.39 -32.89 16.82
N ILE A 447 1.85 -33.77 17.72
CA ILE A 447 1.13 -35.00 18.08
C ILE A 447 -0.26 -34.68 18.64
N LYS A 448 -0.39 -33.70 19.54
CA LYS A 448 -1.70 -33.30 20.09
C LYS A 448 -2.66 -32.84 19.01
N ILE A 449 -2.22 -31.98 18.08
CA ILE A 449 -3.05 -31.49 16.97
C ILE A 449 -3.44 -32.67 16.07
N LYS A 450 -2.50 -33.56 15.75
CA LYS A 450 -2.78 -34.76 14.96
C LYS A 450 -3.84 -35.64 15.63
N THR A 451 -3.73 -35.88 16.94
CA THR A 451 -4.74 -36.62 17.70
C THR A 451 -6.10 -35.94 17.67
N LEU A 452 -6.17 -34.60 17.75
CA LEU A 452 -7.44 -33.87 17.64
C LEU A 452 -8.08 -34.03 16.26
N ILE A 453 -7.30 -33.99 15.19
CA ILE A 453 -7.80 -34.21 13.82
C ILE A 453 -8.25 -35.66 13.62
N ASP A 454 -7.51 -36.62 14.15
CA ASP A 454 -7.87 -38.03 14.08
C ASP A 454 -9.15 -38.32 14.88
N GLN A 455 -9.33 -37.69 16.05
CA GLN A 455 -10.58 -37.72 16.81
C GLN A 455 -11.74 -37.14 16.00
N GLN A 456 -11.55 -36.00 15.32
CA GLN A 456 -12.55 -35.43 14.42
C GLN A 456 -12.85 -36.34 13.21
N SER A 457 -11.93 -37.20 12.81
CA SER A 457 -12.15 -38.19 11.75
C SER A 457 -12.94 -39.43 12.24
N GLN A 458 -12.92 -39.72 13.55
CA GLN A 458 -13.53 -40.92 14.16
C GLN A 458 -14.96 -40.72 14.67
N ILE A 459 -15.48 -39.47 14.72
CA ILE A 459 -16.87 -39.16 15.12
C ILE A 459 -17.89 -39.82 14.16
N GLU A 460 -17.48 -40.19 12.94
CA GLU A 460 -18.30 -40.87 11.93
C GLU A 460 -18.79 -42.28 12.37
N GLY A 461 -18.14 -42.91 13.37
CA GLY A 461 -18.46 -44.28 13.80
C GLY A 461 -19.17 -44.44 15.14
N ASN A 462 -19.28 -43.38 15.96
CA ASN A 462 -19.84 -43.46 17.32
C ASN A 462 -21.16 -42.70 17.44
N VAL A 463 -22.27 -43.45 17.34
CA VAL A 463 -23.66 -42.96 17.46
C VAL A 463 -23.89 -42.18 18.77
N GLU A 464 -23.24 -42.60 19.87
CA GLU A 464 -23.34 -41.91 21.18
C GLU A 464 -22.76 -40.49 21.21
N GLN A 465 -21.82 -40.14 20.32
CA GLN A 465 -21.24 -38.78 20.30
C GLN A 465 -22.04 -37.80 19.43
N GLN A 466 -22.83 -38.29 18.48
CA GLN A 466 -23.76 -37.47 17.70
C GLN A 466 -24.99 -37.04 18.52
N GLU A 467 -25.43 -37.86 19.48
CA GLU A 467 -26.52 -37.49 20.42
C GLU A 467 -26.14 -36.35 21.38
N GLN A 468 -24.85 -36.07 21.57
CA GLN A 468 -24.36 -34.94 22.39
C GLN A 468 -24.24 -33.61 21.61
N GLY A 469 -24.74 -33.53 20.37
CA GLY A 469 -24.78 -32.29 19.59
C GLY A 469 -23.43 -31.82 19.03
N LYS A 470 -22.39 -32.67 19.06
CA LYS A 470 -21.09 -32.36 18.44
C LYS A 470 -21.14 -32.59 16.93
N LYS A 471 -21.01 -31.52 16.13
CA LYS A 471 -20.93 -31.60 14.67
C LYS A 471 -19.47 -31.75 14.22
N GLN A 472 -19.26 -32.48 13.13
CA GLN A 472 -17.94 -32.83 12.61
C GLN A 472 -17.42 -31.80 11.60
N LEU A 473 -16.10 -31.67 11.49
CA LEU A 473 -15.43 -31.03 10.35
C LEU A 473 -15.71 -31.79 9.05
N SER A 474 -15.78 -31.07 7.92
CA SER A 474 -15.91 -31.74 6.61
C SER A 474 -14.64 -32.53 6.27
N GLN A 475 -14.76 -33.62 5.50
CA GLN A 475 -13.60 -34.42 5.07
C GLN A 475 -12.57 -33.57 4.31
N GLN A 476 -13.02 -32.60 3.51
CA GLN A 476 -12.13 -31.65 2.84
C GLN A 476 -11.35 -30.77 3.82
N GLN A 477 -11.99 -30.28 4.89
CA GLN A 477 -11.32 -29.51 5.94
C GLN A 477 -10.30 -30.35 6.68
N VAL A 478 -10.64 -31.59 7.04
CA VAL A 478 -9.75 -32.56 7.69
C VAL A 478 -8.52 -32.84 6.82
N GLU A 479 -8.69 -33.08 5.52
CA GLU A 479 -7.58 -33.31 4.60
C GLU A 479 -6.65 -32.09 4.47
N VAL A 480 -7.21 -30.87 4.44
CA VAL A 480 -6.39 -29.64 4.40
C VAL A 480 -5.49 -29.56 5.63
N PHE A 481 -6.03 -29.78 6.83
CA PHE A 481 -5.21 -29.77 8.05
C PHE A 481 -4.20 -30.92 8.10
N LYS A 482 -4.53 -32.12 7.59
CA LYS A 482 -3.58 -33.24 7.49
C LYS A 482 -2.39 -32.89 6.60
N ARG A 483 -2.62 -32.31 5.41
CA ARG A 483 -1.53 -31.88 4.51
C ARG A 483 -0.63 -30.81 5.14
N VAL A 484 -1.24 -29.84 5.85
CA VAL A 484 -0.48 -28.80 6.56
C VAL A 484 0.36 -29.42 7.68
N LEU A 485 -0.17 -30.39 8.44
CA LEU A 485 0.59 -31.10 9.47
C LEU A 485 1.75 -31.92 8.89
N ASP A 486 1.53 -32.63 7.78
CA ASP A 486 2.58 -33.44 7.14
C ASP A 486 3.74 -32.56 6.66
N ASP A 487 3.45 -31.37 6.12
CA ASP A 487 4.48 -30.40 5.74
C ASP A 487 5.27 -29.88 6.96
N VAL A 488 4.59 -29.53 8.05
CA VAL A 488 5.25 -29.10 9.29
C VAL A 488 6.08 -30.25 9.89
N GLN A 489 5.57 -31.49 9.86
CA GLN A 489 6.29 -32.67 10.32
C GLN A 489 7.57 -32.91 9.51
N LYS A 490 7.50 -32.76 8.19
CA LYS A 490 8.65 -32.90 7.30
C LYS A 490 9.74 -31.88 7.64
N ARG A 491 9.36 -30.61 7.81
CA ARG A 491 10.30 -29.53 8.19
C ARG A 491 10.95 -29.77 9.54
N LEU A 492 10.20 -30.26 10.52
CA LEU A 492 10.75 -30.63 11.83
C LEU A 492 11.74 -31.80 11.75
N LEU A 493 11.50 -32.78 10.87
CA LEU A 493 12.41 -33.90 10.63
C LEU A 493 13.71 -33.44 9.96
N GLU A 494 13.61 -32.57 8.95
CA GLU A 494 14.77 -31.95 8.29
C GLU A 494 15.60 -31.14 9.30
N ALA A 495 14.96 -30.33 10.14
CA ALA A 495 15.63 -29.59 11.20
C ALA A 495 16.34 -30.52 12.20
N SER A 496 15.72 -31.65 12.57
CA SER A 496 16.38 -32.65 13.43
C SER A 496 17.64 -33.24 12.80
N TYR A 497 17.64 -33.46 11.49
CA TYR A 497 18.82 -33.97 10.77
C TYR A 497 19.94 -32.93 10.76
N ILE A 498 19.59 -31.65 10.54
CA ILE A 498 20.53 -30.53 10.58
C ILE A 498 21.15 -30.38 11.98
N ASN A 499 20.34 -30.42 13.04
CA ASN A 499 20.84 -30.33 14.43
C ASN A 499 21.86 -31.44 14.72
N LYS A 500 21.55 -32.68 14.33
CA LYS A 500 22.44 -33.81 14.51
C LYS A 500 23.75 -33.64 13.76
N ASN A 501 23.70 -33.20 12.50
CA ASN A 501 24.92 -32.93 11.74
C ASN A 501 25.77 -31.83 12.40
N ASN A 502 25.13 -30.82 12.99
CA ASN A 502 25.81 -29.74 13.70
C ASN A 502 26.50 -30.25 14.99
N GLU A 503 25.87 -31.17 15.72
CA GLU A 503 26.48 -31.85 16.88
C GLU A 503 27.68 -32.71 16.48
N ASP A 504 27.53 -33.49 15.39
CA ASP A 504 28.60 -34.34 14.85
C ASP A 504 29.79 -33.49 14.39
N GLN A 505 29.55 -32.32 13.78
CA GLN A 505 30.60 -31.37 13.38
C GLN A 505 31.41 -30.88 14.58
N VAL A 506 30.76 -30.45 15.66
CA VAL A 506 31.46 -29.92 16.84
C VAL A 506 32.18 -31.00 17.63
N SER A 507 31.65 -32.23 17.66
CA SER A 507 32.32 -33.38 18.28
C SER A 507 33.74 -33.58 17.73
N ASN A 508 33.94 -33.35 16.43
CA ASN A 508 35.24 -33.50 15.75
C ASN A 508 36.24 -32.37 16.06
N VAL A 509 35.79 -31.22 16.58
CA VAL A 509 36.63 -30.04 16.90
C VAL A 509 36.53 -29.63 18.37
N ARG A 510 36.08 -30.54 19.22
CA ARG A 510 35.85 -30.31 20.65
C ARG A 510 37.12 -29.86 21.38
N ASP A 511 38.25 -30.46 21.07
CA ASP A 511 39.51 -30.15 21.74
C ASP A 511 40.00 -28.73 21.40
N GLN A 512 39.74 -28.27 20.17
CA GLN A 512 40.02 -26.92 19.72
C GLN A 512 39.07 -25.91 20.35
N LEU A 513 37.80 -26.26 20.54
CA LEU A 513 36.84 -25.44 21.28
C LEU A 513 37.24 -25.27 22.76
N LEU A 514 37.72 -26.34 23.41
CA LEU A 514 38.29 -26.26 24.76
C LEU A 514 39.60 -25.46 24.80
N PHE A 515 40.39 -25.53 23.73
CA PHE A 515 41.63 -24.75 23.61
C PHE A 515 41.38 -23.23 23.49
N VAL A 516 40.28 -22.81 22.85
CA VAL A 516 39.86 -21.39 22.77
C VAL A 516 39.62 -20.78 24.15
N GLU A 517 39.26 -21.58 25.16
CA GLU A 517 38.99 -21.11 26.52
C GLU A 517 40.26 -20.66 27.28
N GLN A 518 41.45 -20.93 26.73
CA GLN A 518 42.72 -20.43 27.28
C GLN A 518 42.90 -18.92 27.02
N ASN A 519 43.82 -18.28 27.76
CA ASN A 519 44.17 -16.89 27.48
C ASN A 519 45.03 -16.80 26.21
N ASN A 520 44.97 -15.65 25.51
CA ASN A 520 45.66 -15.48 24.22
C ASN A 520 47.17 -15.73 24.31
N ASN A 521 47.82 -15.35 25.43
CA ASN A 521 49.26 -15.55 25.61
C ASN A 521 49.61 -17.04 25.75
N GLN A 522 48.76 -17.83 26.42
CA GLN A 522 48.91 -19.28 26.56
C GLN A 522 48.74 -19.96 25.21
N MET A 523 47.70 -19.61 24.44
CA MET A 523 47.48 -20.12 23.08
C MET A 523 48.67 -19.84 22.14
N ILE A 524 49.20 -18.60 22.19
CA ILE A 524 50.36 -18.20 21.38
C ILE A 524 51.59 -19.01 21.79
N SER A 525 51.86 -19.15 23.09
CA SER A 525 53.05 -19.84 23.62
C SER A 525 53.06 -21.35 23.44
N SER A 526 51.89 -22.01 23.34
CA SER A 526 51.79 -23.47 23.35
C SER A 526 51.67 -24.12 21.96
N LYS A 527 51.17 -23.39 20.95
CA LYS A 527 50.92 -23.97 19.61
C LYS A 527 51.27 -23.07 18.41
N ILE A 528 51.42 -21.75 18.59
CA ILE A 528 51.37 -20.81 17.44
C ILE A 528 52.69 -20.01 17.25
N GLN A 529 53.56 -19.94 18.26
CA GLN A 529 54.75 -19.06 18.27
C GLN A 529 55.72 -19.24 17.09
N THR A 530 55.96 -20.48 16.64
CA THR A 530 56.88 -20.78 15.52
C THR A 530 56.26 -20.38 14.17
N SER A 531 54.97 -20.65 13.98
CA SER A 531 54.23 -20.29 12.76
C SER A 531 54.16 -18.77 12.57
N LEU A 532 53.95 -18.02 13.66
CA LEU A 532 53.85 -16.55 13.63
C LEU A 532 55.17 -15.86 13.20
N GLN A 533 56.33 -16.45 13.49
CA GLN A 533 57.62 -15.90 13.05
C GLN A 533 57.91 -16.20 11.56
N GLU A 534 57.40 -17.29 11.02
CA GLU A 534 57.57 -17.65 9.62
C GLU A 534 56.56 -16.95 8.70
N SER A 535 55.34 -16.69 9.19
CA SER A 535 54.36 -15.84 8.49
C SER A 535 54.89 -14.41 8.26
N GLN A 536 55.61 -13.85 9.24
CA GLN A 536 56.29 -12.55 9.11
C GLN A 536 57.41 -12.53 8.05
N LYS A 537 58.18 -13.63 7.92
CA LYS A 537 59.20 -13.76 6.87
C LYS A 537 58.57 -13.87 5.48
N PHE A 538 57.46 -14.61 5.37
CA PHE A 538 56.69 -14.74 4.14
C PHE A 538 56.07 -13.41 3.69
N TYR A 539 55.46 -12.67 4.61
CA TYR A 539 54.92 -11.33 4.36
C TYR A 539 55.95 -10.43 3.65
N LYS A 540 57.16 -10.34 4.20
CA LYS A 540 58.23 -9.50 3.63
C LYS A 540 58.59 -9.90 2.20
N LYS A 541 58.47 -11.18 1.85
CA LYS A 541 58.78 -11.71 0.52
C LYS A 541 57.63 -11.53 -0.50
N ASN A 542 56.38 -11.46 -0.03
CA ASN A 542 55.18 -11.50 -0.89
C ASN A 542 54.26 -10.28 -0.77
N ILE A 543 54.76 -9.18 -0.21
CA ILE A 543 53.98 -7.97 0.11
C ILE A 543 53.18 -7.40 -1.08
N GLN A 544 53.73 -7.47 -2.30
CA GLN A 544 53.05 -6.95 -3.50
C GLN A 544 51.86 -7.81 -3.91
N ASN A 545 51.97 -9.14 -3.79
CA ASN A 545 50.89 -10.07 -4.10
C ASN A 545 49.76 -9.97 -3.07
N LEU A 546 50.11 -9.79 -1.79
CA LEU A 546 49.13 -9.57 -0.72
C LEU A 546 48.39 -8.22 -0.86
N ARG A 547 49.06 -7.16 -1.31
CA ARG A 547 48.41 -5.89 -1.67
C ARG A 547 47.41 -6.07 -2.82
N ASN A 548 47.79 -6.78 -3.87
CA ASN A 548 46.90 -7.05 -5.01
C ASN A 548 45.68 -7.90 -4.59
N LEU A 549 45.87 -8.89 -3.71
CA LEU A 549 44.80 -9.69 -3.14
C LEU A 549 43.84 -8.83 -2.30
N SER A 550 44.38 -7.99 -1.40
CA SER A 550 43.60 -7.06 -0.57
C SER A 550 42.74 -6.12 -1.41
N LEU A 551 43.33 -5.53 -2.45
CA LEU A 551 42.63 -4.60 -3.34
C LEU A 551 41.53 -5.31 -4.14
N SER A 552 41.78 -6.56 -4.56
CA SER A 552 40.77 -7.38 -5.26
C SER A 552 39.58 -7.72 -4.37
N ILE A 553 39.83 -8.09 -3.11
CA ILE A 553 38.80 -8.39 -2.11
C ILE A 553 37.98 -7.13 -1.79
N GLU A 554 38.62 -5.99 -1.62
CA GLU A 554 37.95 -4.71 -1.39
C GLU A 554 37.02 -4.33 -2.55
N ILE A 555 37.49 -4.46 -3.80
CA ILE A 555 36.67 -4.22 -5.00
C ILE A 555 35.46 -5.16 -5.03
N ILE A 556 35.63 -6.44 -4.70
CA ILE A 556 34.55 -7.42 -4.69
C ILE A 556 33.52 -7.09 -3.60
N ASN A 557 33.97 -6.74 -2.39
CA ASN A 557 33.08 -6.37 -1.29
C ASN A 557 32.27 -5.10 -1.58
N ASN A 558 32.90 -4.08 -2.16
CA ASN A 558 32.22 -2.86 -2.60
C ASN A 558 31.15 -3.17 -3.66
N LYS A 559 31.45 -4.08 -4.60
CA LYS A 559 30.47 -4.52 -5.62
C LYS A 559 29.33 -5.34 -5.01
N LEU A 560 29.60 -6.20 -4.03
CA LEU A 560 28.59 -6.95 -3.28
C LEU A 560 27.62 -6.01 -2.55
N GLU A 561 28.11 -4.92 -1.95
CA GLU A 561 27.22 -3.95 -1.31
C GLU A 561 26.38 -3.15 -2.31
N LEU A 562 26.96 -2.77 -3.45
CA LEU A 562 26.18 -2.17 -4.54
C LEU A 562 25.07 -3.12 -5.03
N ILE A 563 25.37 -4.41 -5.15
CA ILE A 563 24.40 -5.45 -5.51
C ILE A 563 23.24 -5.50 -4.51
N LYS A 564 23.54 -5.54 -3.20
CA LYS A 564 22.50 -5.54 -2.14
C LYS A 564 21.64 -4.28 -2.19
N GLN A 565 22.24 -3.11 -2.44
CA GLN A 565 21.50 -1.86 -2.60
C GLN A 565 20.57 -1.88 -3.82
N GLN A 566 21.01 -2.45 -4.94
CA GLN A 566 20.16 -2.58 -6.14
C GLN A 566 18.98 -3.54 -5.91
N LEU A 567 19.21 -4.66 -5.21
CA LEU A 567 18.13 -5.58 -4.82
C LEU A 567 17.12 -4.90 -3.90
N ALA A 568 17.57 -4.20 -2.86
CA ALA A 568 16.68 -3.45 -1.97
C ALA A 568 15.89 -2.36 -2.72
N SER A 569 16.51 -1.71 -3.72
CA SER A 569 15.82 -0.77 -4.60
C SER A 569 14.77 -1.43 -5.49
N LEU A 570 15.02 -2.64 -5.98
CA LEU A 570 14.07 -3.43 -6.75
C LEU A 570 12.87 -3.83 -5.87
N GLU A 571 13.12 -4.31 -4.66
CA GLU A 571 12.07 -4.70 -3.70
C GLU A 571 11.18 -3.52 -3.35
N LYS A 572 11.78 -2.40 -2.98
CA LYS A 572 11.04 -1.17 -2.69
C LYS A 572 10.17 -0.72 -3.87
N TYR A 573 10.69 -0.80 -5.09
CA TYR A 573 9.93 -0.46 -6.28
C TYR A 573 8.72 -1.39 -6.48
N ILE A 574 8.90 -2.70 -6.28
CA ILE A 574 7.80 -3.69 -6.36
C ILE A 574 6.73 -3.41 -5.29
N ASP A 575 7.14 -3.13 -4.05
CA ASP A 575 6.22 -2.83 -2.95
C ASP A 575 5.45 -1.51 -3.18
N ASP A 576 6.12 -0.48 -3.72
CA ASP A 576 5.53 0.81 -4.05
C ASP A 576 4.47 0.70 -5.17
N LEU A 577 4.57 -0.30 -6.05
CA LEU A 577 3.59 -0.52 -7.12
C LEU A 577 2.22 -0.99 -6.62
N ARG A 578 2.14 -1.62 -5.43
CA ARG A 578 0.88 -2.12 -4.83
C ARG A 578 0.01 -2.91 -5.84
N LEU A 579 0.66 -3.82 -6.58
CA LEU A 579 0.00 -4.63 -7.61
C LEU A 579 -1.07 -5.55 -7.01
N ASP A 580 -0.90 -5.96 -5.75
CA ASP A 580 -1.88 -6.68 -4.92
C ASP A 580 -3.23 -5.97 -4.85
N LYS A 581 -3.23 -4.64 -4.70
CA LYS A 581 -4.45 -3.81 -4.70
C LYS A 581 -5.06 -3.65 -6.09
N SER A 582 -4.26 -3.90 -7.13
CA SER A 582 -4.62 -3.72 -8.52
C SER A 582 -5.12 -5.02 -9.18
N ILE A 583 -5.01 -6.18 -8.51
CA ILE A 583 -5.53 -7.47 -8.97
C ILE A 583 -7.01 -7.36 -9.30
N ASN A 584 -7.80 -6.70 -8.44
CA ASN A 584 -9.25 -6.60 -8.61
C ASN A 584 -9.70 -5.55 -9.63
N THR A 585 -8.83 -4.61 -10.01
CA THR A 585 -9.13 -3.54 -10.98
C THR A 585 -8.52 -3.79 -12.36
N GLY A 586 -7.55 -4.70 -12.45
CA GLY A 586 -6.72 -4.92 -13.63
C GLY A 586 -5.60 -3.89 -13.78
N LEU A 587 -4.61 -4.19 -14.62
CA LEU A 587 -3.58 -3.24 -15.09
C LEU A 587 -3.68 -3.10 -16.61
N ASP A 588 -3.48 -1.88 -17.10
CA ASP A 588 -3.35 -1.61 -18.53
C ASP A 588 -2.07 -2.26 -19.13
N GLN A 589 -2.14 -2.70 -20.39
CA GLN A 589 -1.08 -3.46 -21.05
C GLN A 589 0.22 -2.66 -21.24
N PHE A 590 0.14 -1.35 -21.50
CA PHE A 590 1.32 -0.49 -21.54
C PHE A 590 2.00 -0.44 -20.19
N ILE A 591 1.21 -0.38 -19.11
CA ILE A 591 1.73 -0.34 -17.74
C ILE A 591 2.43 -1.65 -17.40
N GLN A 592 1.85 -2.78 -17.78
CA GLN A 592 2.50 -4.09 -17.61
C GLN A 592 3.86 -4.11 -18.32
N GLN A 593 3.93 -3.60 -19.56
CA GLN A 593 5.19 -3.50 -20.30
C GLN A 593 6.18 -2.52 -19.66
N GLN A 594 5.73 -1.37 -19.16
CA GLN A 594 6.59 -0.39 -18.48
C GLN A 594 7.13 -0.92 -17.15
N VAL A 595 6.27 -1.55 -16.35
CA VAL A 595 6.66 -2.22 -15.10
C VAL A 595 7.73 -3.28 -15.41
N MET A 596 7.48 -4.14 -16.40
CA MET A 596 8.43 -5.16 -16.81
C MET A 596 9.70 -4.56 -17.41
N LYS A 597 9.63 -3.45 -18.14
CA LYS A 597 10.80 -2.77 -18.70
C LYS A 597 11.69 -2.21 -17.59
N VAL A 598 11.11 -1.55 -16.59
CA VAL A 598 11.85 -1.01 -15.43
C VAL A 598 12.45 -2.14 -14.60
N ILE A 599 11.69 -3.20 -14.34
CA ILE A 599 12.19 -4.37 -13.61
C ILE A 599 13.33 -5.04 -14.39
N THR A 600 13.16 -5.21 -15.70
CA THR A 600 14.22 -5.78 -16.56
C THR A 600 15.45 -4.87 -16.59
N GLN A 601 15.28 -3.55 -16.63
CA GLN A 601 16.40 -2.62 -16.57
C GLN A 601 17.14 -2.74 -15.22
N LYS A 602 16.43 -2.76 -14.09
CA LYS A 602 17.03 -2.94 -12.77
C LYS A 602 17.78 -4.26 -12.65
N ILE A 603 17.26 -5.33 -13.26
CA ILE A 603 17.94 -6.64 -13.33
C ILE A 603 19.15 -6.57 -14.25
N ASN A 604 19.08 -5.87 -15.38
CA ASN A 604 20.24 -5.68 -16.26
C ASN A 604 21.34 -4.89 -15.56
N ASP A 605 20.99 -3.84 -14.80
CA ASP A 605 21.93 -3.06 -14.00
C ASP A 605 22.59 -3.94 -12.92
N TYR A 606 21.80 -4.79 -12.26
CA TYR A 606 22.27 -5.80 -11.32
C TYR A 606 23.24 -6.80 -12.00
N ASP A 607 22.85 -7.35 -13.15
CA ASP A 607 23.63 -8.32 -13.91
C ASP A 607 24.94 -7.71 -14.44
N ALA A 608 24.94 -6.43 -14.82
CA ALA A 608 26.14 -5.71 -15.25
C ALA A 608 27.15 -5.56 -14.09
N ILE A 609 26.69 -5.24 -12.88
CA ILE A 609 27.56 -5.21 -11.70
C ILE A 609 28.12 -6.61 -11.44
N PHE A 610 27.28 -7.64 -11.55
CA PHE A 610 27.65 -9.04 -11.40
C PHE A 610 28.75 -9.49 -12.36
N GLN A 611 28.57 -9.23 -13.66
CA GLN A 611 29.55 -9.56 -14.71
C GLN A 611 30.86 -8.79 -14.54
N SER A 612 30.83 -7.63 -13.90
CA SER A 612 32.05 -6.88 -13.60
C SER A 612 32.90 -7.52 -12.50
N ILE A 613 32.37 -8.49 -11.75
CA ILE A 613 33.12 -9.18 -10.70
C ILE A 613 33.93 -10.32 -11.29
N ASN A 614 35.25 -10.23 -11.17
CA ASN A 614 36.17 -11.24 -11.68
C ASN A 614 36.63 -12.17 -10.53
N LEU A 615 35.84 -13.20 -10.24
CA LEU A 615 36.24 -14.24 -9.26
C LEU A 615 37.40 -15.10 -9.76
N ILE A 616 37.55 -15.27 -11.08
CA ILE A 616 38.65 -16.05 -11.67
C ILE A 616 39.99 -15.41 -11.31
N GLN A 617 40.09 -14.08 -11.43
CA GLN A 617 41.29 -13.35 -11.07
C GLN A 617 41.60 -13.43 -9.57
N LEU A 618 40.58 -13.43 -8.70
CA LEU A 618 40.75 -13.68 -7.26
C LEU A 618 41.31 -15.08 -7.03
N GLU A 619 40.73 -16.10 -7.67
CA GLU A 619 41.15 -17.49 -7.55
C GLU A 619 42.57 -17.70 -8.09
N GLU A 620 42.93 -17.09 -9.23
CA GLU A 620 44.28 -17.13 -9.80
C GLU A 620 45.32 -16.45 -8.89
N SER A 621 44.99 -15.27 -8.34
CA SER A 621 45.87 -14.57 -7.40
C SER A 621 46.07 -15.38 -6.11
N SER A 622 45.01 -16.06 -5.66
CA SER A 622 45.02 -16.95 -4.51
C SER A 622 45.86 -18.20 -4.80
N LYS A 623 45.68 -18.82 -5.98
CA LYS A 623 46.47 -19.94 -6.47
C LYS A 623 47.94 -19.59 -6.51
N GLN A 624 48.34 -18.45 -7.09
CA GLN A 624 49.75 -18.03 -7.13
C GLN A 624 50.40 -17.92 -5.75
N LEU A 625 49.65 -17.47 -4.72
CA LEU A 625 50.12 -17.41 -3.35
C LEU A 625 50.24 -18.80 -2.70
N THR A 626 49.35 -19.74 -3.04
CA THR A 626 49.36 -21.13 -2.51
C THR A 626 50.26 -22.12 -3.28
N GLU A 627 50.38 -22.01 -4.60
CA GLU A 627 51.16 -22.90 -5.49
C GLU A 627 52.67 -22.73 -5.34
N GLN A 628 53.13 -21.63 -4.74
CA GLN A 628 54.54 -21.46 -4.38
C GLN A 628 55.04 -22.45 -3.31
N LYS A 629 54.20 -23.37 -2.81
CA LYS A 629 54.49 -24.52 -1.90
C LYS A 629 55.19 -24.21 -0.57
N LEU A 630 55.86 -23.07 -0.41
CA LEU A 630 56.55 -22.70 0.81
C LEU A 630 55.57 -22.29 1.92
N PHE A 631 54.45 -21.64 1.61
CA PHE A 631 53.53 -21.16 2.65
C PHE A 631 52.76 -22.29 3.34
N MET A 632 52.08 -23.15 2.57
CA MET A 632 51.32 -24.30 3.09
C MET A 632 52.21 -25.32 3.81
N ALA A 633 53.46 -25.50 3.37
CA ALA A 633 54.38 -26.50 3.94
C ALA A 633 55.20 -26.00 5.16
N ILE A 634 55.31 -24.69 5.38
CA ILE A 634 56.18 -24.12 6.42
C ILE A 634 55.37 -23.35 7.48
N ALA A 635 54.30 -22.62 7.10
CA ALA A 635 53.53 -21.80 8.05
C ALA A 635 52.31 -22.50 8.69
N ASN A 636 51.85 -23.65 8.17
CA ASN A 636 50.39 -23.81 8.04
C ASN A 636 49.76 -25.14 8.50
N GLN A 637 50.43 -26.00 9.25
CA GLN A 637 49.70 -27.16 9.80
C GLN A 637 48.87 -26.76 11.02
N ASP A 638 49.50 -26.26 12.08
CA ASP A 638 48.79 -26.04 13.35
C ASP A 638 47.86 -24.81 13.35
N GLU A 639 48.24 -23.69 12.72
CA GLU A 639 47.44 -22.45 12.76
C GLU A 639 46.27 -22.49 11.76
N ALA A 640 46.46 -23.09 10.58
CA ALA A 640 45.36 -23.28 9.62
C ALA A 640 44.40 -24.40 10.08
N GLU A 641 44.90 -25.48 10.70
CA GLU A 641 44.04 -26.48 11.33
C GLU A 641 43.25 -25.86 12.48
N PHE A 642 43.88 -24.97 13.26
CA PHE A 642 43.19 -24.22 14.30
C PHE A 642 42.14 -23.27 13.74
N GLU A 643 42.46 -22.44 12.74
CA GLU A 643 41.47 -21.55 12.12
C GLU A 643 40.34 -22.30 11.43
N ASN A 644 40.62 -23.41 10.75
CA ASN A 644 39.59 -24.28 10.17
C ASN A 644 38.67 -24.85 11.26
N SER A 645 39.24 -25.23 12.40
CA SER A 645 38.45 -25.65 13.57
C SER A 645 37.60 -24.50 14.11
N LEU A 646 38.14 -23.29 14.20
CA LEU A 646 37.38 -22.09 14.59
C LEU A 646 36.25 -21.76 13.61
N ASN A 647 36.47 -21.97 12.31
CA ASN A 647 35.43 -21.78 11.28
C ASN A 647 34.29 -22.79 11.50
N GLN A 648 34.62 -24.07 11.69
CA GLN A 648 33.62 -25.12 11.96
C GLN A 648 32.84 -24.83 13.25
N ILE A 649 33.52 -24.37 14.30
CA ILE A 649 32.87 -23.98 15.56
C ILE A 649 31.96 -22.75 15.37
N THR A 650 32.43 -21.73 14.65
CA THR A 650 31.67 -20.49 14.40
C THR A 650 30.42 -20.78 13.58
N GLU A 651 30.55 -21.57 12.52
CA GLU A 651 29.44 -22.05 11.70
C GLU A 651 28.45 -22.85 12.56
N ALA A 652 28.95 -23.70 13.46
CA ALA A 652 28.10 -24.48 14.34
C ALA A 652 27.25 -23.59 15.27
N PHE A 653 27.84 -22.57 15.89
CA PHE A 653 27.10 -21.59 16.70
C PHE A 653 26.08 -20.79 15.88
N GLN A 654 26.42 -20.39 14.66
CA GLN A 654 25.47 -19.71 13.77
C GLN A 654 24.29 -20.61 13.40
N ASN A 655 24.56 -21.89 13.10
CA ASN A 655 23.54 -22.90 12.85
C ASN A 655 22.63 -23.11 14.07
N LEU A 656 23.16 -23.02 15.30
CA LEU A 656 22.34 -23.04 16.53
C LEU A 656 21.49 -21.77 16.66
N ASP A 657 22.04 -20.58 16.40
CA ASP A 657 21.31 -19.32 16.43
C ASP A 657 20.15 -19.34 15.41
N TYR A 658 20.38 -19.83 14.19
CA TYR A 658 19.32 -20.05 13.18
C TYR A 658 18.32 -21.13 13.58
N GLY A 659 18.80 -22.24 14.17
CA GLY A 659 17.95 -23.31 14.68
C GLY A 659 16.97 -22.80 15.73
N LEU A 660 17.43 -21.97 16.68
CA LEU A 660 16.56 -21.35 17.68
C LEU A 660 15.46 -20.50 17.05
N GLN A 661 15.82 -19.62 16.10
CA GLN A 661 14.84 -18.78 15.38
C GLN A 661 13.83 -19.63 14.60
N PHE A 662 14.28 -20.70 13.96
CA PHE A 662 13.41 -21.64 13.26
C PHE A 662 12.40 -22.28 14.21
N TYR A 663 12.84 -22.78 15.37
CA TYR A 663 11.92 -23.39 16.35
C TYR A 663 10.96 -22.37 16.95
N GLU A 664 11.37 -21.14 17.19
CA GLU A 664 10.49 -20.05 17.61
C GLU A 664 9.41 -19.74 16.54
N SER A 665 9.81 -19.65 15.27
CA SER A 665 8.89 -19.44 14.16
C SER A 665 7.92 -20.61 13.96
N ILE A 666 8.41 -21.85 14.00
CA ILE A 666 7.56 -23.04 13.90
C ILE A 666 6.60 -23.12 15.09
N SER A 667 7.02 -22.72 16.29
CA SER A 667 6.16 -22.69 17.47
C SER A 667 4.93 -21.81 17.26
N LEU A 668 5.12 -20.64 16.65
CA LEU A 668 4.02 -19.73 16.29
C LEU A 668 3.08 -20.37 15.25
N GLN A 669 3.65 -21.00 14.22
CA GLN A 669 2.86 -21.67 13.19
C GLN A 669 2.04 -22.83 13.75
N ILE A 670 2.62 -23.67 14.61
CA ILE A 670 1.94 -24.78 15.30
C ILE A 670 0.82 -24.24 16.19
N ALA A 671 1.06 -23.15 16.94
CA ALA A 671 0.03 -22.51 17.77
C ALA A 671 -1.14 -21.94 16.94
N GLN A 672 -0.85 -21.34 15.79
CA GLN A 672 -1.87 -20.84 14.86
C GLN A 672 -2.71 -21.98 14.28
N ILE A 673 -2.08 -23.09 13.89
CA ILE A 673 -2.79 -24.28 13.41
C ILE A 673 -3.70 -24.84 14.52
N ALA A 674 -3.19 -24.96 15.75
CA ALA A 674 -3.98 -25.42 16.90
C ALA A 674 -5.18 -24.52 17.16
N THR A 675 -4.99 -23.20 17.13
CA THR A 675 -6.04 -22.21 17.36
C THR A 675 -7.09 -22.25 16.25
N ALA A 676 -6.67 -22.25 14.99
CA ALA A 676 -7.57 -22.32 13.84
C ALA A 676 -8.39 -23.61 13.83
N LEU A 677 -7.77 -24.75 14.17
CA LEU A 677 -8.48 -26.01 14.30
C LEU A 677 -9.50 -25.96 15.44
N GLN A 678 -9.12 -25.42 16.60
CA GLN A 678 -10.00 -25.32 17.77
C GLN A 678 -11.18 -24.36 17.53
N ASP A 679 -10.94 -23.20 16.93
CA ASP A 679 -11.97 -22.22 16.58
C ASP A 679 -12.96 -22.80 15.57
N LEU A 680 -12.46 -23.55 14.59
CA LEU A 680 -13.32 -24.21 13.62
C LEU A 680 -14.18 -25.30 14.28
N ILE A 681 -13.59 -26.13 15.14
CA ILE A 681 -14.32 -27.12 15.96
C ILE A 681 -15.38 -26.41 16.82
N ASN A 682 -15.04 -25.29 17.45
CA ASN A 682 -15.98 -24.53 18.29
C ASN A 682 -17.12 -23.92 17.47
N SER A 683 -16.82 -23.35 16.30
CA SER A 683 -17.81 -22.71 15.42
C SER A 683 -18.85 -23.69 14.86
N ILE A 684 -18.45 -24.95 14.69
CA ILE A 684 -19.33 -26.02 14.19
C ILE A 684 -20.21 -26.57 15.33
N ASN A 685 -19.76 -26.48 16.57
CA ASN A 685 -20.49 -26.91 17.76
C ASN A 685 -21.39 -25.82 18.39
N GLN A 686 -21.38 -24.60 17.83
CA GLN A 686 -22.36 -23.54 18.10
C GLN A 686 -23.52 -23.64 17.10
#